data_AF-A0AAN6ZUA9-F1
#
_entry.id   AF-A0AAN6ZUA9-F1
#
_cell.length_a   1.000
_cell.length_b   1.000
_cell.length_c   1.000
_cell.angle_alpha   90.00
_cell.angle_beta   90.00
_cell.angle_gamma   90.00
#
_symmetry.space_group_name_H-M   'P 1'
#
loop_
_entity.id
_entity.type
_entity.pdbx_description
1 polymer ?
#
loop_
_entity_poly.entity_id
_entity_poly.type
_entity_poly.pdbx_seq_one_letter_code
_entity_poly.pdbx_strand_id
1 'polypeptide(L)'
;MKKKTGHDELVRRALENGFEANLSKYDSNQVRKTLRPNSQAQYDRTLEVWEAYASRHEFTTTLATGEKHQATPCDMRCLKLFARFLGVTVKGSARRRLDKTNTMADTTSIRSIMRKFCNSWERKNNKVIPQDIKLSMAHFIEGPLADELGLYRAGKTDKEGKKHKKAQQPILTVENYVHMPMQHWMRDGHQYPNEGNRVDNTNLLNTHCFTSARLSEVCQAVYNDLECILSWSGGNPEFRIKFKREGCKGKDEKQPEHPFGEQIVGPDGVPPPLFAQPMLHWLANIISSQAFADYQTVEQALAACPPKNSSSFRIVPWAQGKGNEPVFPQWTANGRGKKPRTRTSWANQAYKWARRAGFATQIFGMHAARRAALMNVNNNYSLGEVLRFASQNNIHVLANHYLSNVSSVDGAATYLGMQPRTDLAEGFRSATMRLNPGLSQTLPAQEKEELRKSQDFVSLEAEIVGVNNEIIQQTTSEEARAELKSQRKSLYASLRNFRREKLAEYQERQDPSYEPAGKHEQADWREGHFDRIRHVLHPARRRLAQTLRLTALPRSKEWVSALKDLVELRNSDCSVAYQDSMRPVGGKCPVTSCSLDMESITGNPWKHVFDCYRKSHLEASGFAHFCFHCSKWFTSKQDSISDCQAHVENGDVPFRCNPVTFRKATACAGYCPVHLGRIDLPADERMTQYPDRTAWQRHISRCILQYIKKHDANSLPCPHPLCPVLCPSDKALWHHLEDVHSVAEPAAFGKRKADPADDQDVEDPPEIKKPYISIKVPQGRKRVPKTLPEDAPSPGSARSLSLGLGPDIPQIAGAALSISSSDFSYTGGDGRDRSSCSTASTPLSSPLDPGDMVGFGGDCRSPWSARRDSASEECFSFIDPAILNMPFDPALSTVVSSLLDPALRTDTPAPESSQSTANEPSPEGCERQHSATPPASAEPETDQPSPTGKNQYEVESLLDKWRGWFFVKWFDGSCTWEPKKNILDNDLIRDLQTRHKGLGCGVEIVRTRWQGPKVEYRVHFRGRLNEEDEWVPDLEALERCAYSGAQA
;
A
#
# COMPACT_ATOMS: atom_id res chain seq x y z
N MET A 1 40.70 32.35 -6.71
CA MET A 1 41.43 31.56 -5.67
C MET A 1 41.35 32.28 -4.33
N LYS A 2 40.78 31.65 -3.28
CA LYS A 2 40.94 32.17 -1.91
C LYS A 2 42.37 31.88 -1.45
N LYS A 3 43.12 32.88 -0.97
CA LYS A 3 44.41 32.65 -0.30
C LYS A 3 44.16 31.72 0.89
N LYS A 4 44.90 30.61 0.99
CA LYS A 4 44.85 29.76 2.17
C LYS A 4 45.32 30.58 3.36
N THR A 5 44.44 30.77 4.34
CA THR A 5 44.77 31.41 5.61
C THR A 5 45.89 30.63 6.28
N GLY A 6 46.98 31.29 6.68
CA GLY A 6 48.04 30.64 7.45
C GLY A 6 47.51 30.09 8.76
N HIS A 7 48.07 28.99 9.26
CA HIS A 7 47.56 28.34 10.47
C HIS A 7 47.61 29.29 11.69
N ASP A 8 48.66 30.10 11.81
CA ASP A 8 48.81 31.08 12.90
C ASP A 8 47.77 32.22 12.82
N GLU A 9 47.36 32.60 11.59
CA GLU A 9 46.29 33.59 11.37
C GLU A 9 44.90 33.02 11.76
N LEU A 10 44.69 31.71 11.69
CA LEU A 10 43.49 31.07 12.25
C LEU A 10 43.52 31.10 13.79
N VAL A 11 44.68 30.85 14.41
CA VAL A 11 44.84 30.93 15.88
C VAL A 11 44.66 32.36 16.38
N ARG A 12 45.28 33.35 15.73
CA ARG A 12 45.11 34.78 16.04
C ARG A 12 43.64 35.20 15.97
N ARG A 13 42.94 34.83 14.89
CA ARG A 13 41.49 35.09 14.76
C ARG A 13 40.66 34.40 15.84
N ALA A 14 41.01 33.18 16.25
CA ALA A 14 40.28 32.52 17.34
C ALA A 14 40.39 33.34 18.63
N LEU A 15 41.61 33.74 19.02
CA LEU A 15 41.87 34.54 20.21
C LEU A 15 41.18 35.92 20.16
N GLU A 16 41.25 36.61 19.01
CA GLU A 16 40.59 37.91 18.80
C GLU A 16 39.05 37.83 18.86
N ASN A 17 38.46 36.69 18.49
CA ASN A 17 37.03 36.42 18.63
C ASN A 17 36.68 35.80 20.00
N GLY A 18 37.56 35.90 21.00
CA GLY A 18 37.28 35.49 22.38
C GLY A 18 37.37 33.99 22.65
N PHE A 19 38.14 33.22 21.87
CA PHE A 19 38.38 31.80 22.13
C PHE A 19 39.18 31.61 23.44
N GLU A 20 38.48 31.14 24.47
CA GLU A 20 39.09 30.73 25.74
C GLU A 20 39.39 29.23 25.71
N ALA A 21 40.66 28.84 25.84
CA ALA A 21 41.12 27.46 25.82
C ALA A 21 40.82 26.70 27.13
N ASN A 22 39.55 26.66 27.54
CA ASN A 22 39.11 26.12 28.82
C ASN A 22 38.36 24.79 28.65
N LEU A 23 39.10 23.70 28.81
CA LEU A 23 38.56 22.33 28.71
C LEU A 23 37.48 22.03 29.75
N SER A 24 37.43 22.71 30.90
CA SER A 24 36.41 22.46 31.94
C SER A 24 34.99 22.87 31.55
N LYS A 25 34.83 23.68 30.48
CA LYS A 25 33.52 24.05 29.92
C LYS A 25 32.90 22.93 29.06
N TYR A 26 33.65 21.87 28.77
CA TYR A 26 33.20 20.76 27.93
C TYR A 26 33.17 19.48 28.77
N ASP A 27 32.05 18.75 28.73
CA ASP A 27 32.00 17.45 29.39
C ASP A 27 32.79 16.39 28.59
N SER A 28 33.21 15.32 29.29
CA SER A 28 33.89 14.17 28.68
C SER A 28 32.90 13.10 28.20
N ASN A 29 31.59 13.39 28.17
CA ASN A 29 30.57 12.43 27.77
C ASN A 29 30.53 12.30 26.24
N GLN A 30 30.11 11.12 25.77
CA GLN A 30 29.91 10.91 24.35
C GLN A 30 28.68 11.71 23.87
N VAL A 31 28.90 12.79 23.11
CA VAL A 31 27.83 13.52 22.42
C VAL A 31 27.12 12.57 21.44
N ARG A 32 25.81 12.38 21.63
CA ARG A 32 24.99 11.46 20.84
C ARG A 32 23.81 12.21 20.21
N LYS A 33 23.50 11.88 18.95
CA LYS A 33 22.37 12.46 18.22
C LYS A 33 21.06 12.40 19.03
N THR A 34 20.36 13.53 19.08
CA THR A 34 19.04 13.69 19.71
C THR A 34 18.04 12.66 19.16
N LEU A 35 17.26 12.04 20.04
CA LEU A 35 16.23 11.07 19.63
C LEU A 35 14.93 11.82 19.27
N ARG A 36 14.28 11.40 18.18
CA ARG A 36 12.90 11.85 17.88
C ARG A 36 11.95 11.29 18.97
N PRO A 37 10.85 11.97 19.34
CA PRO A 37 10.00 11.57 20.49
C PRO A 37 9.56 10.10 20.49
N ASN A 38 9.15 9.56 19.35
CA ASN A 38 8.78 8.14 19.21
C ASN A 38 9.93 7.15 19.43
N SER A 39 11.19 7.57 19.24
CA SER A 39 12.37 6.76 19.59
C SER A 39 12.72 6.88 21.06
N GLN A 40 12.56 8.06 21.66
CA GLN A 40 12.73 8.27 23.11
C GLN A 40 11.75 7.38 23.89
N ALA A 41 10.44 7.48 23.63
CA ALA A 41 9.42 6.65 24.28
C ALA A 41 9.58 5.14 24.03
N GLN A 42 10.30 4.72 22.98
CA GLN A 42 10.67 3.30 22.79
C GLN A 42 11.89 2.87 23.59
N TYR A 43 12.80 3.80 23.89
CA TYR A 43 14.00 3.60 24.70
C TYR A 43 13.63 3.60 26.18
N ASP A 44 12.77 4.53 26.61
CA ASP A 44 12.23 4.63 27.97
C ASP A 44 11.54 3.32 28.37
N ARG A 45 10.61 2.81 27.55
CA ARG A 45 9.96 1.50 27.79
C ARG A 45 10.93 0.33 27.89
N THR A 46 12.09 0.36 27.20
CA THR A 46 13.11 -0.70 27.36
C THR A 46 13.96 -0.52 28.60
N LEU A 47 14.05 0.69 29.15
CA LEU A 47 14.67 0.98 30.45
C LEU A 47 13.74 0.61 31.60
N GLU A 48 12.45 0.98 31.53
CA GLU A 48 11.41 0.59 32.52
C GLU A 48 11.40 -0.93 32.75
N VAL A 49 11.42 -1.73 31.67
CA VAL A 49 11.47 -3.20 31.73
C VAL A 49 12.78 -3.71 32.34
N TRP A 50 13.91 -3.05 32.09
CA TRP A 50 15.18 -3.39 32.73
C TRP A 50 15.21 -3.01 34.21
N GLU A 51 14.65 -1.85 34.57
CA GLU A 51 14.61 -1.35 35.94
C GLU A 51 13.71 -2.23 36.80
N ALA A 52 12.53 -2.63 36.30
CA ALA A 52 11.66 -3.60 36.94
C ALA A 52 12.29 -5.00 37.06
N TYR A 53 13.18 -5.39 36.14
CA TYR A 53 13.96 -6.62 36.22
C TYR A 53 15.09 -6.51 37.27
N ALA A 54 15.89 -5.46 37.21
CA ALA A 54 17.04 -5.24 38.07
C ALA A 54 16.66 -4.90 39.53
N SER A 55 15.43 -4.42 39.78
CA SER A 55 14.93 -4.12 41.13
C SER A 55 14.49 -5.36 41.92
N ARG A 56 14.33 -6.53 41.28
CA ARG A 56 13.95 -7.76 41.98
C ARG A 56 15.15 -8.52 42.50
N HIS A 57 15.16 -8.78 43.81
CA HIS A 57 16.16 -9.62 44.48
C HIS A 57 16.23 -11.07 43.94
N GLU A 58 15.19 -11.53 43.24
CA GLU A 58 15.13 -12.81 42.54
C GLU A 58 16.11 -12.90 41.35
N PHE A 59 16.58 -11.75 40.83
CA PHE A 59 17.44 -11.66 39.64
C PHE A 59 18.84 -11.07 39.91
N THR A 60 19.19 -10.80 41.17
CA THR A 60 20.58 -10.49 41.55
C THR A 60 21.45 -11.74 41.48
N THR A 61 22.51 -11.71 40.68
CA THR A 61 23.49 -12.80 40.59
C THR A 61 24.35 -12.87 41.85
N THR A 62 24.17 -13.93 42.65
CA THR A 62 25.12 -14.33 43.69
C THR A 62 26.37 -14.91 43.03
N LEU A 63 27.54 -14.35 43.33
CA LEU A 63 28.82 -14.94 42.92
C LEU A 63 29.14 -16.18 43.78
N ALA A 64 30.07 -17.02 43.34
CA ALA A 64 30.57 -18.15 44.13
C ALA A 64 31.21 -17.73 45.48
N THR A 65 31.49 -16.43 45.66
CA THR A 65 31.97 -15.79 46.88
C THR A 65 30.86 -15.43 47.88
N GLY A 66 29.58 -15.64 47.55
CA GLY A 66 28.43 -15.28 48.40
C GLY A 66 28.00 -13.81 48.34
N GLU A 67 28.75 -12.96 47.63
CA GLU A 67 28.42 -11.54 47.50
C GLU A 67 27.26 -11.28 46.51
N LYS A 68 26.36 -10.37 46.90
CA LYS A 68 25.23 -9.91 46.07
C LYS A 68 25.71 -8.85 45.08
N HIS A 69 25.89 -9.22 43.81
CA HIS A 69 26.26 -8.27 42.78
C HIS A 69 25.02 -7.58 42.16
N GLN A 70 25.08 -6.25 42.02
CA GLN A 70 24.01 -5.47 41.37
C GLN A 70 23.97 -5.79 39.87
N ALA A 71 22.77 -6.08 39.34
CA ALA A 71 22.60 -6.43 37.93
C ALA A 71 23.10 -5.30 37.01
N THR A 72 24.08 -5.60 36.16
CA THR A 72 24.73 -4.64 35.26
C THR A 72 24.80 -5.19 33.83
N PRO A 73 24.43 -4.41 32.79
CA PRO A 73 24.52 -4.87 31.41
C PRO A 73 25.97 -4.93 30.88
N CYS A 74 26.95 -4.49 31.68
CA CYS A 74 28.37 -4.71 31.41
C CYS A 74 28.85 -6.11 31.82
N ASP A 75 28.04 -6.93 32.52
CA ASP A 75 28.31 -8.35 32.70
C ASP A 75 27.54 -9.17 31.65
N MET A 76 28.29 -9.95 30.86
CA MET A 76 27.75 -10.91 29.89
C MET A 76 26.69 -11.84 30.50
N ARG A 77 26.85 -12.29 31.75
CA ARG A 77 25.91 -13.21 32.43
C ARG A 77 24.57 -12.52 32.71
N CYS A 78 24.61 -11.31 33.26
CA CYS A 78 23.42 -10.48 33.47
C CYS A 78 22.70 -10.21 32.14
N LEU A 79 23.45 -9.86 31.09
CA LEU A 79 22.88 -9.55 29.78
C LEU A 79 22.27 -10.78 29.07
N LYS A 80 22.87 -11.96 29.25
CA LYS A 80 22.31 -13.26 28.81
C LYS A 80 21.03 -13.61 29.57
N LEU A 81 21.02 -13.46 30.90
CA LEU A 81 19.85 -13.75 31.72
C LEU A 81 18.68 -12.80 31.42
N PHE A 82 18.96 -11.52 31.15
CA PHE A 82 17.94 -10.57 30.70
C PHE A 82 17.41 -10.90 29.29
N ALA A 83 18.26 -11.32 28.36
CA ALA A 83 17.81 -11.80 27.05
C ALA A 83 16.91 -13.07 27.17
N ARG A 84 17.19 -13.94 28.14
CA ARG A 84 16.33 -15.09 28.49
C ARG A 84 14.99 -14.67 29.06
N PHE A 85 14.98 -13.73 30.02
CA PHE A 85 13.76 -13.11 30.52
C PHE A 85 12.89 -12.52 29.38
N LEU A 86 13.51 -11.81 28.43
CA LEU A 86 12.82 -11.32 27.24
C LEU A 86 12.34 -12.46 26.32
N GLY A 87 13.07 -13.57 26.20
CA GLY A 87 12.67 -14.72 25.40
C GLY A 87 11.39 -15.40 25.90
N VAL A 88 11.22 -15.49 27.23
CA VAL A 88 10.03 -16.07 27.87
C VAL A 88 8.85 -15.09 27.89
N THR A 89 9.10 -13.78 28.08
CA THR A 89 8.03 -12.77 28.24
C THR A 89 7.52 -12.16 26.94
N VAL A 90 8.35 -12.10 25.88
CA VAL A 90 7.98 -11.44 24.62
C VAL A 90 7.19 -12.40 23.72
N LYS A 91 5.86 -12.33 23.79
CA LYS A 91 4.99 -13.01 22.82
C LYS A 91 5.37 -12.63 21.39
N GLY A 92 5.58 -13.65 20.53
CA GLY A 92 5.81 -13.48 19.11
C GLY A 92 4.60 -12.89 18.39
N SER A 93 4.81 -12.28 17.22
CA SER A 93 3.67 -11.80 16.42
C SER A 93 3.10 -12.94 15.60
N ALA A 94 1.83 -13.31 15.87
CA ALA A 94 1.10 -14.32 15.11
C ALA A 94 1.04 -14.04 13.59
N ARG A 95 1.16 -12.76 13.18
CA ARG A 95 1.14 -12.26 11.78
C ARG A 95 2.26 -12.79 10.85
N ARG A 96 3.02 -13.82 11.23
CA ARG A 96 4.16 -14.35 10.44
C ARG A 96 4.32 -15.86 10.47
N ARG A 97 3.41 -16.61 11.11
CA ARG A 97 3.57 -18.06 11.30
C ARG A 97 2.41 -18.82 10.66
N LEU A 98 2.75 -19.87 9.92
CA LEU A 98 1.86 -20.92 9.41
C LEU A 98 1.33 -21.83 10.54
N ASP A 99 1.88 -21.70 11.75
CA ASP A 99 1.47 -22.46 12.92
C ASP A 99 1.09 -21.47 14.03
N LYS A 100 -0.21 -21.43 14.34
CA LYS A 100 -0.81 -20.54 15.34
C LYS A 100 -0.61 -21.05 16.78
N THR A 101 -0.33 -22.33 16.97
CA THR A 101 -0.19 -22.92 18.33
C THR A 101 1.00 -22.32 19.07
N ASN A 102 2.03 -21.92 18.32
CA ASN A 102 3.31 -21.56 18.90
C ASN A 102 3.52 -20.04 19.00
N THR A 103 3.30 -19.49 20.20
CA THR A 103 3.40 -18.04 20.50
C THR A 103 4.79 -17.54 20.91
N MET A 104 5.83 -18.39 20.87
CA MET A 104 7.21 -18.06 21.32
C MET A 104 7.76 -16.78 20.67
N ALA A 105 8.71 -16.09 21.33
CA ALA A 105 9.43 -14.97 20.73
C ALA A 105 10.12 -15.37 19.40
N ASP A 106 10.46 -14.38 18.57
CA ASP A 106 11.35 -14.59 17.43
C ASP A 106 12.76 -14.01 17.73
N THR A 107 13.81 -14.66 17.24
CA THR A 107 15.20 -14.29 17.55
C THR A 107 15.60 -12.89 17.05
N THR A 108 14.93 -12.38 16.01
CA THR A 108 15.13 -11.00 15.50
C THR A 108 14.45 -9.98 16.42
N SER A 109 13.30 -10.34 16.98
CA SER A 109 12.56 -9.56 17.95
C SER A 109 13.32 -9.37 19.24
N ILE A 110 13.85 -10.43 19.87
CA ILE A 110 14.64 -10.30 21.11
C ILE A 110 15.87 -9.41 20.83
N ARG A 111 16.60 -9.68 19.74
CA ARG A 111 17.77 -8.89 19.33
C ARG A 111 17.44 -7.41 19.09
N SER A 112 16.25 -7.12 18.55
CA SER A 112 15.78 -5.75 18.37
C SER A 112 15.41 -5.05 19.69
N ILE A 113 14.99 -5.77 20.73
CA ILE A 113 14.78 -5.21 22.07
C ILE A 113 16.14 -4.98 22.72
N MET A 114 16.98 -6.01 22.78
CA MET A 114 18.33 -5.95 23.37
C MET A 114 19.14 -4.78 22.79
N ARG A 115 19.12 -4.58 21.47
CA ARG A 115 19.81 -3.43 20.85
C ARG A 115 19.26 -2.08 21.32
N LYS A 116 17.94 -1.93 21.47
CA LYS A 116 17.34 -0.69 21.99
C LYS A 116 17.72 -0.47 23.44
N PHE A 117 17.60 -1.52 24.26
CA PHE A 117 18.00 -1.52 25.66
C PHE A 117 19.47 -1.14 25.86
N CYS A 118 20.41 -1.77 25.15
CA CYS A 118 21.84 -1.40 25.25
C CYS A 118 22.04 0.07 24.89
N ASN A 119 21.46 0.53 23.77
CA ASN A 119 21.58 1.93 23.34
C ASN A 119 20.91 2.93 24.30
N SER A 120 19.80 2.55 24.95
CA SER A 120 19.09 3.40 25.91
C SER A 120 19.81 3.45 27.25
N TRP A 121 20.36 2.33 27.70
CA TRP A 121 21.13 2.25 28.94
C TRP A 121 22.44 3.03 28.82
N GLU A 122 23.18 2.86 27.71
CA GLU A 122 24.38 3.64 27.43
C GLU A 122 24.08 5.15 27.43
N ARG A 123 22.92 5.57 26.89
CA ARG A 123 22.46 6.96 26.89
C ARG A 123 22.08 7.49 28.27
N LYS A 124 21.37 6.71 29.10
CA LYS A 124 20.96 7.15 30.44
C LYS A 124 22.13 7.22 31.43
N ASN A 125 23.14 6.36 31.27
CA ASN A 125 24.23 6.20 32.25
C ASN A 125 25.57 6.83 31.83
N ASN A 126 25.65 7.42 30.63
CA ASN A 126 26.89 7.93 30.01
C ASN A 126 28.08 6.94 29.99
N LYS A 127 27.77 5.64 30.08
CA LYS A 127 28.74 4.54 30.00
C LYS A 127 28.63 3.84 28.64
N VAL A 128 29.63 3.02 28.33
CA VAL A 128 29.69 2.17 27.13
C VAL A 128 29.67 0.72 27.58
N ILE A 129 28.76 -0.08 27.03
CA ILE A 129 28.78 -1.54 27.17
C ILE A 129 29.87 -2.07 26.23
N PRO A 130 30.79 -2.94 26.69
CA PRO A 130 31.82 -3.52 25.84
C PRO A 130 31.30 -4.10 24.52
N GLN A 131 32.06 -3.88 23.44
CA GLN A 131 31.59 -4.15 22.08
C GLN A 131 31.52 -5.67 21.78
N ASP A 132 32.45 -6.44 22.32
CA ASP A 132 32.47 -7.89 22.37
C ASP A 132 31.21 -8.47 23.04
N ILE A 133 30.76 -7.88 24.15
CA ILE A 133 29.51 -8.25 24.83
C ILE A 133 28.32 -7.99 23.90
N LYS A 134 28.21 -6.77 23.33
CA LYS A 134 27.10 -6.41 22.43
C LYS A 134 27.04 -7.28 21.16
N LEU A 135 28.18 -7.68 20.60
CA LEU A 135 28.25 -8.56 19.42
C LEU A 135 27.90 -10.00 19.79
N SER A 136 28.45 -10.52 20.89
CA SER A 136 28.20 -11.90 21.37
C SER A 136 26.72 -12.18 21.64
N MET A 137 25.95 -11.18 22.09
CA MET A 137 24.51 -11.33 22.32
C MET A 137 23.74 -11.76 21.07
N ALA A 138 24.15 -11.38 19.87
CA ALA A 138 23.49 -11.82 18.64
C ALA A 138 23.63 -13.35 18.45
N HIS A 139 24.84 -13.89 18.67
CA HIS A 139 25.13 -15.32 18.57
C HIS A 139 24.47 -16.11 19.71
N PHE A 140 24.45 -15.58 20.93
CA PHE A 140 23.73 -16.20 22.06
C PHE A 140 22.23 -16.32 21.80
N ILE A 141 21.59 -15.26 21.30
CA ILE A 141 20.16 -15.22 21.00
C ILE A 141 19.79 -16.13 19.82
N GLU A 142 20.66 -16.27 18.81
CA GLU A 142 20.39 -17.12 17.64
C GLU A 142 20.78 -18.60 17.81
N GLY A 143 21.69 -18.91 18.74
CA GLY A 143 22.09 -20.27 19.08
C GLY A 143 21.54 -20.70 20.44
N PRO A 144 22.36 -20.76 21.51
CA PRO A 144 21.99 -21.39 22.78
C PRO A 144 20.61 -21.01 23.34
N LEU A 145 20.27 -19.72 23.36
CA LEU A 145 18.98 -19.26 23.91
C LEU A 145 17.79 -19.71 23.05
N ALA A 146 17.97 -19.72 21.73
CA ALA A 146 16.93 -20.16 20.82
C ALA A 146 16.74 -21.67 20.82
N ASP A 147 17.76 -22.43 21.22
CA ASP A 147 17.62 -23.87 21.47
C ASP A 147 16.89 -24.12 22.80
N GLU A 148 17.30 -23.42 23.86
CA GLU A 148 16.72 -23.56 25.20
C GLU A 148 15.21 -23.22 25.21
N LEU A 149 14.83 -22.15 24.51
CA LEU A 149 13.46 -21.62 24.51
C LEU A 149 12.72 -21.84 23.17
N GLY A 150 13.13 -22.81 22.33
CA GLY A 150 12.42 -23.14 21.08
C GLY A 150 12.14 -21.95 20.14
N LEU A 151 13.03 -20.95 20.10
CA LEU A 151 12.75 -19.68 19.43
C LEU A 151 12.90 -19.79 17.91
N TYR A 152 11.87 -19.37 17.19
CA TYR A 152 11.84 -19.42 15.72
C TYR A 152 13.02 -18.66 15.06
N ARG A 153 13.74 -19.34 14.15
CA ARG A 153 14.91 -18.81 13.42
C ARG A 153 14.64 -18.72 11.91
N ALA A 154 14.16 -17.59 11.44
CA ALA A 154 13.86 -17.39 10.01
C ALA A 154 15.09 -17.69 9.11
N GLY A 155 15.01 -18.74 8.29
CA GLY A 155 16.06 -19.11 7.32
C GLY A 155 17.23 -19.93 7.88
N LYS A 156 17.14 -20.41 9.13
CA LYS A 156 18.15 -21.28 9.74
C LYS A 156 17.56 -22.65 10.09
N THR A 157 18.45 -23.62 10.22
CA THR A 157 18.15 -24.93 10.80
C THR A 157 18.15 -24.82 12.33
N ASP A 158 17.21 -25.48 12.99
CA ASP A 158 17.23 -25.72 14.44
C ASP A 158 18.13 -26.93 14.78
N LYS A 159 18.20 -27.29 16.07
CA LYS A 159 18.97 -28.46 16.54
C LYS A 159 18.39 -29.80 16.09
N GLU A 160 17.13 -29.83 15.69
CA GLU A 160 16.41 -31.04 15.23
C GLU A 160 16.61 -31.29 13.72
N GLY A 161 17.45 -30.49 13.06
CA GLY A 161 17.69 -30.58 11.61
C GLY A 161 16.60 -29.94 10.75
N LYS A 162 15.57 -29.34 11.37
CA LYS A 162 14.43 -28.75 10.67
C LYS A 162 14.77 -27.33 10.22
N LYS A 163 14.83 -27.16 8.90
CA LYS A 163 15.12 -25.87 8.25
C LYS A 163 13.89 -24.99 8.21
N HIS A 164 13.82 -23.97 9.07
CA HIS A 164 12.74 -22.98 8.99
C HIS A 164 12.88 -22.18 7.68
N LYS A 165 11.96 -22.38 6.73
CA LYS A 165 11.90 -21.59 5.49
C LYS A 165 11.83 -20.08 5.83
N LYS A 166 12.80 -19.28 5.36
CA LYS A 166 12.69 -17.82 5.36
C LYS A 166 11.56 -17.47 4.39
N ALA A 167 10.43 -17.00 4.91
CA ALA A 167 9.32 -16.57 4.06
C ALA A 167 9.83 -15.54 3.04
N GLN A 168 9.60 -15.84 1.75
CA GLN A 168 9.90 -14.88 0.69
C GLN A 168 9.16 -13.58 0.98
N GLN A 169 9.85 -12.48 0.74
CA GLN A 169 9.34 -11.17 1.07
C GLN A 169 8.45 -10.69 -0.09
N PRO A 170 7.21 -10.22 0.17
CA PRO A 170 6.29 -9.85 -0.90
C PRO A 170 6.80 -8.68 -1.71
N ILE A 171 6.57 -8.74 -3.02
CA ILE A 171 6.99 -7.79 -4.06
C ILE A 171 5.77 -7.48 -4.91
N LEU A 172 5.32 -6.23 -4.92
CA LEU A 172 4.20 -5.80 -5.76
C LEU A 172 4.73 -5.52 -7.17
N THR A 173 4.87 -6.56 -8.01
CA THR A 173 5.22 -6.45 -9.43
C THR A 173 4.20 -5.60 -10.20
N VAL A 174 4.51 -5.23 -11.45
CA VAL A 174 3.62 -4.38 -12.27
C VAL A 174 2.26 -5.06 -12.48
N GLU A 175 2.26 -6.34 -12.81
CA GLU A 175 1.07 -7.20 -12.86
C GLU A 175 0.20 -7.08 -11.60
N ASN A 176 0.75 -7.37 -10.42
CA ASN A 176 0.02 -7.26 -9.14
C ASN A 176 -0.42 -5.82 -8.84
N TYR A 177 0.36 -4.82 -9.26
CA TYR A 177 -0.02 -3.43 -9.15
C TYR A 177 -1.27 -3.11 -9.99
N VAL A 178 -1.48 -3.70 -11.17
CA VAL A 178 -2.68 -3.49 -12.02
C VAL A 178 -3.96 -4.03 -11.39
N HIS A 179 -3.91 -5.19 -10.72
CA HIS A 179 -5.07 -5.75 -10.03
C HIS A 179 -5.66 -4.81 -8.97
N MET A 180 -4.81 -4.00 -8.32
CA MET A 180 -5.24 -3.04 -7.29
C MET A 180 -6.23 -1.98 -7.83
N PRO A 181 -5.87 -1.07 -8.78
CA PRO A 181 -6.77 -0.07 -9.33
C PRO A 181 -7.89 -0.68 -10.18
N MET A 182 -7.67 -1.82 -10.85
CA MET A 182 -8.75 -2.54 -11.53
C MET A 182 -9.86 -2.95 -10.56
N GLN A 183 -9.51 -3.55 -9.42
CA GLN A 183 -10.49 -3.82 -8.37
C GLN A 183 -11.11 -2.50 -7.87
N HIS A 184 -10.29 -1.55 -7.42
CA HIS A 184 -10.71 -0.30 -6.76
C HIS A 184 -11.71 0.54 -7.55
N TRP A 185 -11.54 0.60 -8.87
CA TRP A 185 -12.35 1.43 -9.76
C TRP A 185 -13.41 0.61 -10.51
N MET A 186 -13.13 -0.64 -10.90
CA MET A 186 -13.99 -1.34 -11.87
C MET A 186 -14.89 -2.41 -11.23
N ARG A 187 -14.54 -2.92 -10.04
CA ARG A 187 -15.20 -4.08 -9.40
C ARG A 187 -15.52 -3.90 -7.91
N ASP A 188 -14.98 -2.87 -7.25
CA ASP A 188 -15.09 -2.69 -5.81
C ASP A 188 -16.24 -1.78 -5.38
N GLY A 189 -17.30 -2.40 -4.86
CA GLY A 189 -18.43 -1.72 -4.22
C GLY A 189 -18.19 -1.22 -2.80
N HIS A 190 -16.96 -1.25 -2.27
CA HIS A 190 -16.68 -0.76 -0.91
C HIS A 190 -17.07 0.71 -0.71
N GLN A 191 -17.89 0.95 0.32
CA GLN A 191 -18.38 2.26 0.73
C GLN A 191 -17.32 2.98 1.57
N TYR A 192 -16.52 3.85 0.95
CA TYR A 192 -15.69 4.81 1.68
C TYR A 192 -16.56 5.88 2.36
N PRO A 193 -16.11 6.48 3.50
CA PRO A 193 -16.81 7.58 4.16
C PRO A 193 -17.14 8.74 3.21
N ASN A 194 -16.21 9.08 2.33
CA ASN A 194 -16.39 9.98 1.19
C ASN A 194 -15.50 9.48 0.03
N GLU A 195 -15.92 9.65 -1.23
CA GLU A 195 -15.20 9.14 -2.41
C GLU A 195 -13.86 9.83 -2.66
N GLY A 196 -13.58 10.99 -2.06
CA GLY A 196 -12.24 11.58 -2.03
C GLY A 196 -11.17 10.64 -1.46
N ASN A 197 -11.54 9.71 -0.55
CA ASN A 197 -10.65 8.61 -0.14
C ASN A 197 -10.22 7.74 -1.32
N ARG A 198 -11.12 7.47 -2.28
CA ARG A 198 -10.87 6.58 -3.42
C ARG A 198 -9.79 7.20 -4.32
N VAL A 199 -9.92 8.49 -4.62
CA VAL A 199 -8.96 9.28 -5.40
C VAL A 199 -7.60 9.36 -4.68
N ASP A 200 -7.59 9.76 -3.41
CA ASP A 200 -6.37 9.85 -2.60
C ASP A 200 -5.69 8.48 -2.44
N ASN A 201 -6.44 7.38 -2.31
CA ASN A 201 -5.88 6.02 -2.22
C ASN A 201 -5.09 5.61 -3.47
N THR A 202 -5.59 5.94 -4.67
CA THR A 202 -4.86 5.66 -5.92
C THR A 202 -3.58 6.50 -6.00
N ASN A 203 -3.67 7.80 -5.70
CA ASN A 203 -2.49 8.67 -5.71
C ASN A 203 -1.42 8.24 -4.68
N LEU A 204 -1.84 7.83 -3.48
CA LEU A 204 -0.95 7.30 -2.44
C LEU A 204 -0.25 6.00 -2.87
N LEU A 205 -0.97 5.06 -3.49
CA LEU A 205 -0.37 3.82 -4.00
C LEU A 205 0.65 4.14 -5.10
N ASN A 206 0.27 4.96 -6.08
CA ASN A 206 1.14 5.41 -7.18
C ASN A 206 2.41 6.07 -6.64
N THR A 207 2.28 7.00 -5.68
CA THR A 207 3.41 7.68 -5.05
C THR A 207 4.35 6.70 -4.33
N HIS A 208 3.82 5.65 -3.67
CA HIS A 208 4.66 4.61 -3.07
C HIS A 208 5.42 3.78 -4.11
N CYS A 209 4.77 3.40 -5.22
CA CYS A 209 5.41 2.68 -6.31
C CYS A 209 6.50 3.52 -7.00
N PHE A 210 6.22 4.79 -7.29
CA PHE A 210 7.10 5.61 -8.14
C PHE A 210 8.27 6.27 -7.41
N THR A 211 8.22 6.42 -6.07
CA THR A 211 9.26 7.13 -5.29
C THR A 211 10.01 6.26 -4.29
N SER A 212 9.57 5.00 -4.14
CA SER A 212 9.90 4.09 -3.03
C SER A 212 9.50 4.60 -1.63
N ALA A 213 8.83 5.75 -1.48
CA ALA A 213 8.66 6.43 -0.19
C ALA A 213 7.97 5.56 0.88
N ARG A 214 8.34 5.78 2.15
CA ARG A 214 7.71 5.10 3.29
C ARG A 214 6.35 5.74 3.62
N LEU A 215 5.48 4.97 4.28
CA LEU A 215 4.14 5.42 4.72
C LEU A 215 4.12 6.84 5.36
N SER A 216 5.02 7.13 6.31
CA SER A 216 5.10 8.43 6.97
C SER A 216 5.62 9.55 6.09
N GLU A 217 6.41 9.22 5.06
CA GLU A 217 7.01 10.19 4.15
C GLU A 217 5.98 10.73 3.13
N VAL A 218 4.87 10.01 2.89
CA VAL A 218 3.80 10.41 1.95
C VAL A 218 2.52 10.86 2.67
N CYS A 219 2.05 10.13 3.69
CA CYS A 219 0.76 10.43 4.35
C CYS A 219 0.73 11.79 5.07
N GLN A 220 1.90 12.33 5.39
CA GLN A 220 2.08 13.58 6.13
C GLN A 220 2.56 14.72 5.23
N ALA A 221 2.60 14.51 3.91
CA ALA A 221 3.07 15.52 2.96
C ALA A 221 2.17 16.76 2.95
N VAL A 222 2.78 17.94 2.93
CA VAL A 222 2.13 19.24 2.79
C VAL A 222 2.47 19.88 1.44
N TYR A 223 1.75 20.93 1.03
CA TYR A 223 2.02 21.57 -0.28
C TYR A 223 3.44 22.18 -0.38
N ASN A 224 4.05 22.60 0.74
CA ASN A 224 5.46 23.04 0.78
C ASN A 224 6.47 21.92 0.50
N ASP A 225 6.07 20.64 0.59
CA ASP A 225 6.90 19.49 0.17
C ASP A 225 6.87 19.30 -1.36
N LEU A 226 6.09 20.12 -2.07
CA LEU A 226 5.88 20.06 -3.51
C LEU A 226 6.35 21.37 -4.14
N GLU A 227 7.03 21.25 -5.28
CA GLU A 227 7.31 22.36 -6.19
C GLU A 227 6.67 22.02 -7.55
N CYS A 228 5.72 22.84 -7.99
CA CYS A 228 5.05 22.66 -9.28
C CYS A 228 5.58 23.67 -10.30
N ILE A 229 5.92 23.19 -11.49
CA ILE A 229 6.32 24.01 -12.62
C ILE A 229 5.44 23.70 -13.83
N LEU A 230 5.26 24.69 -14.69
CA LEU A 230 4.64 24.57 -16.01
C LEU A 230 5.73 24.83 -17.04
N SER A 231 6.08 23.84 -17.86
CA SER A 231 7.21 23.88 -18.81
C SER A 231 6.82 23.42 -20.21
N TRP A 232 7.62 23.77 -21.21
CA TRP A 232 7.47 23.22 -22.57
C TRP A 232 8.12 21.82 -22.66
N SER A 233 7.39 20.85 -23.21
CA SER A 233 7.91 19.53 -23.58
C SER A 233 7.31 19.08 -24.91
N GLY A 234 8.17 18.75 -25.89
CA GLY A 234 7.75 18.41 -27.24
C GLY A 234 6.94 19.53 -27.94
N GLY A 235 7.17 20.80 -27.59
CA GLY A 235 6.39 21.95 -28.06
C GLY A 235 5.03 22.15 -27.36
N ASN A 236 4.64 21.25 -26.46
CA ASN A 236 3.37 21.33 -25.72
C ASN A 236 3.60 21.81 -24.26
N PRO A 237 2.65 22.56 -23.67
CA PRO A 237 2.65 22.83 -22.23
C PRO A 237 2.47 21.56 -21.40
N GLU A 238 3.25 21.40 -20.34
CA GLU A 238 3.00 20.38 -19.31
C GLU A 238 3.32 20.87 -17.89
N PHE A 239 2.51 20.44 -16.93
CA PHE A 239 2.86 20.50 -15.52
C PHE A 239 3.89 19.40 -15.18
N ARG A 240 4.88 19.78 -14.39
CA ARG A 240 5.76 18.87 -13.67
C ARG A 240 5.68 19.18 -12.18
N ILE A 241 5.80 18.15 -11.34
CA ILE A 241 5.85 18.33 -9.89
C ILE A 241 7.06 17.61 -9.30
N LYS A 242 7.79 18.29 -8.43
CA LYS A 242 8.93 17.76 -7.69
C LYS A 242 8.49 17.54 -6.25
N PHE A 243 8.41 16.29 -5.82
CA PHE A 243 8.03 15.91 -4.46
C PHE A 243 9.27 15.65 -3.60
N LYS A 244 9.46 16.46 -2.56
CA LYS A 244 10.54 16.37 -1.58
C LYS A 244 10.09 15.56 -0.37
N ARG A 245 10.85 14.53 -0.01
CA ARG A 245 10.52 13.65 1.14
C ARG A 245 11.09 14.19 2.45
N GLU A 246 10.56 15.32 2.92
CA GLU A 246 10.98 16.01 4.16
C GLU A 246 11.09 15.05 5.37
N GLY A 247 10.05 14.24 5.61
CA GLY A 247 9.96 13.31 6.75
C GLY A 247 10.90 12.10 6.74
N CYS A 248 11.92 12.06 5.88
CA CYS A 248 12.79 10.90 5.69
C CYS A 248 13.46 10.41 7.00
N LYS A 249 13.49 9.07 7.18
CA LYS A 249 14.12 8.45 8.36
C LYS A 249 15.64 8.52 8.25
N GLY A 250 16.28 9.27 9.14
CA GLY A 250 17.73 9.24 9.36
C GLY A 250 18.55 10.15 8.42
N LYS A 251 17.88 10.93 7.58
CA LYS A 251 18.45 12.06 6.85
C LYS A 251 17.73 13.32 7.32
N ASP A 252 18.47 14.27 7.87
CA ASP A 252 17.97 15.62 8.17
C ASP A 252 18.62 16.66 7.23
N GLU A 253 19.46 16.19 6.29
CA GLU A 253 20.09 16.94 5.19
C GLU A 253 19.95 16.13 3.88
N LYS A 254 19.88 16.82 2.74
CA LYS A 254 19.82 16.21 1.39
C LYS A 254 18.74 15.12 1.27
N GLN A 255 17.49 15.50 1.55
CA GLN A 255 16.33 14.62 1.35
C GLN A 255 16.17 14.25 -0.13
N PRO A 256 15.61 13.07 -0.45
CA PRO A 256 15.31 12.72 -1.83
C PRO A 256 14.18 13.59 -2.40
N GLU A 257 14.38 14.03 -3.63
CA GLU A 257 13.40 14.74 -4.45
C GLU A 257 13.04 13.87 -5.66
N HIS A 258 11.74 13.78 -5.98
CA HIS A 258 11.19 12.91 -7.01
C HIS A 258 10.37 13.74 -7.99
N PRO A 259 10.85 14.00 -9.22
CA PRO A 259 10.07 14.68 -10.24
C PRO A 259 9.08 13.73 -10.93
N PHE A 260 7.92 14.27 -11.30
CA PHE A 260 6.94 13.66 -12.21
C PHE A 260 6.56 14.68 -13.29
N GLY A 261 6.28 14.21 -14.50
CA GLY A 261 5.74 15.03 -15.60
C GLY A 261 4.39 14.50 -16.08
N GLU A 262 3.66 15.30 -16.87
CA GLU A 262 2.46 14.82 -17.56
C GLU A 262 2.85 13.79 -18.63
N GLN A 263 3.81 14.13 -19.49
CA GLN A 263 4.24 13.27 -20.59
C GLN A 263 5.07 12.09 -20.06
N ILE A 264 4.42 10.93 -19.99
CA ILE A 264 5.04 9.63 -19.66
C ILE A 264 4.56 8.63 -20.71
N VAL A 265 5.50 8.02 -21.42
CA VAL A 265 5.27 6.99 -22.45
C VAL A 265 6.21 5.81 -22.21
N GLY A 266 5.76 4.62 -22.56
CA GLY A 266 6.58 3.41 -22.58
C GLY A 266 7.54 3.37 -23.79
N PRO A 267 8.38 2.32 -23.90
CA PRO A 267 9.30 2.15 -25.03
C PRO A 267 8.61 2.05 -26.40
N ASP A 268 7.33 1.65 -26.42
CA ASP A 268 6.46 1.61 -27.59
C ASP A 268 5.76 2.95 -27.91
N GLY A 269 6.07 4.02 -27.16
CA GLY A 269 5.46 5.34 -27.30
C GLY A 269 4.04 5.44 -26.71
N VAL A 270 3.51 4.38 -26.12
CA VAL A 270 2.15 4.35 -25.55
C VAL A 270 2.19 4.85 -24.09
N PRO A 271 1.30 5.78 -23.68
CA PRO A 271 1.22 6.19 -22.28
C PRO A 271 0.62 5.07 -21.43
N PRO A 272 1.02 4.94 -20.15
CA PRO A 272 0.39 3.98 -19.24
C PRO A 272 -1.10 4.33 -19.05
N PRO A 273 -1.94 3.36 -18.66
CA PRO A 273 -3.35 3.58 -18.33
C PRO A 273 -3.55 4.77 -17.38
N LEU A 274 -4.66 5.49 -17.53
CA LEU A 274 -4.93 6.72 -16.77
C LEU A 274 -4.80 6.53 -15.25
N PHE A 275 -5.20 5.38 -14.68
CA PHE A 275 -5.00 5.07 -13.25
C PHE A 275 -3.54 5.10 -12.78
N ALA A 276 -2.57 4.89 -13.68
CA ALA A 276 -1.14 4.85 -13.41
C ALA A 276 -0.43 6.18 -13.73
N GLN A 277 -1.09 7.14 -14.38
CA GLN A 277 -0.47 8.43 -14.68
C GLN A 277 -0.39 9.31 -13.42
N PRO A 278 0.81 9.70 -12.95
CA PRO A 278 0.97 10.44 -11.70
C PRO A 278 0.35 11.83 -11.75
N MET A 279 0.61 12.60 -12.81
CA MET A 279 0.14 14.00 -12.87
C MET A 279 -1.38 14.14 -12.97
N LEU A 280 -2.08 13.17 -13.55
CA LEU A 280 -3.56 13.12 -13.51
C LEU A 280 -4.06 13.17 -12.04
N HIS A 281 -3.47 12.35 -11.18
CA HIS A 281 -3.86 12.22 -9.78
C HIS A 281 -3.35 13.38 -8.91
N TRP A 282 -2.12 13.88 -9.16
CA TRP A 282 -1.60 15.06 -8.46
C TRP A 282 -2.39 16.32 -8.82
N LEU A 283 -2.73 16.55 -10.10
CA LEU A 283 -3.54 17.70 -10.51
C LEU A 283 -4.96 17.61 -9.96
N ALA A 284 -5.58 16.42 -9.96
CA ALA A 284 -6.86 16.22 -9.26
C ALA A 284 -6.76 16.59 -7.77
N ASN A 285 -5.67 16.19 -7.11
CA ASN A 285 -5.44 16.51 -5.70
C ASN A 285 -5.10 17.98 -5.43
N ILE A 286 -4.53 18.71 -6.38
CA ILE A 286 -4.17 20.13 -6.23
C ILE A 286 -5.36 21.04 -6.57
N ILE A 287 -6.00 20.81 -7.72
CA ILE A 287 -7.08 21.65 -8.24
C ILE A 287 -8.32 21.57 -7.34
N SER A 288 -8.76 20.36 -6.97
CA SER A 288 -9.88 20.18 -6.03
C SER A 288 -9.56 20.67 -4.60
N SER A 289 -8.33 21.11 -4.34
CA SER A 289 -7.92 21.72 -3.06
C SER A 289 -7.79 23.23 -3.11
N GLN A 290 -7.99 23.83 -4.30
CA GLN A 290 -7.71 25.25 -4.56
C GLN A 290 -6.31 25.62 -4.05
N ALA A 291 -5.33 24.74 -4.29
CA ALA A 291 -3.99 24.87 -3.73
C ALA A 291 -3.07 25.75 -4.59
N PHE A 292 -3.31 25.86 -5.89
CA PHE A 292 -2.65 26.87 -6.75
C PHE A 292 -3.19 28.27 -6.45
N ALA A 293 -2.34 29.29 -6.50
CA ALA A 293 -2.78 30.69 -6.40
C ALA A 293 -3.56 31.13 -7.65
N ASP A 294 -3.06 30.77 -8.83
CA ASP A 294 -3.51 31.33 -10.12
C ASP A 294 -4.63 30.51 -10.80
N TYR A 295 -4.84 29.25 -10.43
CA TYR A 295 -5.71 28.30 -11.14
C TYR A 295 -6.66 27.57 -10.19
N GLN A 296 -7.95 27.88 -10.26
CA GLN A 296 -8.98 27.29 -9.38
C GLN A 296 -9.75 26.13 -10.04
N THR A 297 -9.72 26.06 -11.37
CA THR A 297 -10.47 25.08 -12.19
C THR A 297 -9.54 24.26 -13.09
N VAL A 298 -10.04 23.14 -13.62
CA VAL A 298 -9.31 22.29 -14.57
C VAL A 298 -9.04 23.06 -15.87
N GLU A 299 -10.02 23.84 -16.32
CA GLU A 299 -9.98 24.67 -17.52
C GLU A 299 -8.88 25.74 -17.41
N GLN A 300 -8.84 26.49 -16.30
CA GLN A 300 -7.80 27.49 -16.05
C GLN A 300 -6.40 26.87 -15.99
N ALA A 301 -6.26 25.74 -15.29
CA ALA A 301 -4.99 25.05 -15.18
C ALA A 301 -4.48 24.53 -16.54
N LEU A 302 -5.35 23.94 -17.37
CA LEU A 302 -4.95 23.38 -18.67
C LEU A 302 -4.78 24.44 -19.77
N ALA A 303 -5.48 25.58 -19.68
CA ALA A 303 -5.27 26.72 -20.57
C ALA A 303 -3.95 27.48 -20.29
N ALA A 304 -3.37 27.30 -19.10
CA ALA A 304 -2.11 27.92 -18.74
C ALA A 304 -0.96 27.45 -19.66
N CYS A 305 -0.14 28.40 -20.10
CA CYS A 305 1.07 28.16 -20.89
C CYS A 305 2.33 28.66 -20.15
N PRO A 306 3.50 28.03 -20.34
CA PRO A 306 4.76 28.61 -19.91
C PRO A 306 5.09 29.88 -20.69
N PRO A 307 6.00 30.73 -20.19
CA PRO A 307 6.53 31.86 -20.96
C PRO A 307 7.15 31.39 -22.28
N LYS A 308 7.02 32.19 -23.34
CA LYS A 308 7.68 31.95 -24.64
C LYS A 308 9.09 32.54 -24.71
N ASN A 309 9.51 33.30 -23.68
CA ASN A 309 10.68 34.16 -23.71
C ASN A 309 11.57 33.87 -22.48
N SER A 310 12.90 33.83 -22.67
CA SER A 310 13.98 33.75 -21.66
C SER A 310 13.98 32.58 -20.64
N SER A 311 12.84 32.06 -20.22
CA SER A 311 12.70 30.92 -19.30
C SER A 311 11.69 29.93 -19.86
N SER A 312 12.11 28.71 -20.17
CA SER A 312 11.28 27.64 -20.77
C SER A 312 10.22 27.05 -19.81
N PHE A 313 10.12 27.59 -18.60
CA PHE A 313 9.20 27.17 -17.56
C PHE A 313 8.73 28.36 -16.70
N ARG A 314 7.64 28.13 -15.96
CA ARG A 314 7.07 28.99 -14.91
C ARG A 314 6.96 28.15 -13.64
N ILE A 315 7.39 28.67 -12.49
CA ILE A 315 7.04 28.09 -11.19
C ILE A 315 5.60 28.49 -10.87
N VAL A 316 4.77 27.54 -10.43
CA VAL A 316 3.37 27.79 -10.09
C VAL A 316 3.25 28.00 -8.58
N PRO A 317 2.89 29.21 -8.11
CA PRO A 317 2.83 29.50 -6.68
C PRO A 317 1.62 28.80 -6.01
N TRP A 318 1.83 28.38 -4.76
CA TRP A 318 0.76 27.93 -3.88
C TRP A 318 -0.05 29.13 -3.38
N ALA A 319 -1.37 28.96 -3.21
CA ALA A 319 -2.24 30.00 -2.67
C ALA A 319 -1.88 30.34 -1.21
N GLN A 320 -2.20 31.56 -0.78
CA GLN A 320 -1.82 32.06 0.54
C GLN A 320 -2.31 31.13 1.66
N GLY A 321 -1.38 30.72 2.54
CA GLY A 321 -1.66 29.79 3.65
C GLY A 321 -1.72 28.30 3.27
N LYS A 322 -1.81 27.93 1.99
CA LYS A 322 -1.92 26.52 1.56
C LYS A 322 -0.67 25.69 1.76
N GLY A 323 0.52 26.30 1.82
CA GLY A 323 1.79 25.58 1.92
C GLY A 323 1.87 24.56 3.07
N ASN A 324 1.21 24.83 4.21
CA ASN A 324 1.20 23.93 5.38
C ASN A 324 -0.05 23.04 5.46
N GLU A 325 -0.98 23.10 4.50
CA GLU A 325 -2.12 22.18 4.44
C GLU A 325 -1.67 20.79 3.94
N PRO A 326 -2.27 19.70 4.45
CA PRO A 326 -1.93 18.35 4.02
C PRO A 326 -2.46 18.06 2.61
N VAL A 327 -1.59 17.51 1.76
CA VAL A 327 -1.98 17.07 0.40
C VAL A 327 -2.90 15.84 0.45
N PHE A 328 -2.68 14.99 1.46
CA PHE A 328 -3.48 13.81 1.77
C PHE A 328 -4.21 14.02 3.11
N PRO A 329 -5.35 14.72 3.10
CA PRO A 329 -6.15 14.99 4.30
C PRO A 329 -6.79 13.71 4.85
N GLN A 330 -7.20 13.76 6.13
CA GLN A 330 -8.19 12.84 6.66
C GLN A 330 -9.56 13.17 6.07
N TRP A 331 -10.26 12.17 5.53
CA TRP A 331 -11.63 12.30 5.07
C TRP A 331 -12.64 11.84 6.13
N THR A 332 -13.81 12.48 6.17
CA THR A 332 -14.99 12.09 6.94
C THR A 332 -16.20 11.99 6.01
N ALA A 333 -17.39 11.65 6.52
CA ALA A 333 -18.61 11.70 5.71
C ALA A 333 -18.89 13.09 5.13
N ASN A 334 -18.58 14.14 5.90
CA ASN A 334 -18.79 15.55 5.55
C ASN A 334 -17.65 16.11 4.65
N GLY A 335 -16.91 15.24 3.96
CA GLY A 335 -15.80 15.63 3.09
C GLY A 335 -14.46 15.73 3.81
N ARG A 336 -13.75 16.85 3.62
CA ARG A 336 -12.32 16.96 3.93
C ARG A 336 -12.03 17.54 5.31
N GLY A 337 -11.23 16.82 6.10
CA GLY A 337 -10.68 17.29 7.37
C GLY A 337 -9.38 18.09 7.23
N LYS A 338 -9.07 18.90 8.25
CA LYS A 338 -7.87 19.75 8.31
C LYS A 338 -6.57 19.01 8.69
N LYS A 339 -6.66 17.77 9.17
CA LYS A 339 -5.51 16.99 9.66
C LYS A 339 -4.93 16.11 8.55
N PRO A 340 -3.60 15.89 8.48
CA PRO A 340 -3.01 14.90 7.59
C PRO A 340 -3.52 13.50 7.93
N ARG A 341 -3.58 12.65 6.90
CA ARG A 341 -3.95 11.25 7.05
C ARG A 341 -2.92 10.50 7.88
N THR A 342 -3.37 9.64 8.79
CA THR A 342 -2.43 8.88 9.64
C THR A 342 -1.86 7.68 8.90
N ARG A 343 -0.58 7.39 9.16
CA ARG A 343 0.12 6.20 8.64
C ARG A 343 -0.65 4.90 8.92
N THR A 344 -1.25 4.76 10.10
CA THR A 344 -2.03 3.57 10.49
C THR A 344 -3.32 3.46 9.70
N SER A 345 -4.02 4.57 9.47
CA SER A 345 -5.24 4.61 8.65
C SER A 345 -4.96 4.18 7.20
N TRP A 346 -3.93 4.77 6.57
CA TRP A 346 -3.56 4.39 5.21
C TRP A 346 -3.08 2.93 5.12
N ALA A 347 -2.19 2.48 6.03
CA ALA A 347 -1.72 1.10 6.01
C ALA A 347 -2.87 0.08 6.15
N ASN A 348 -3.85 0.35 7.02
CA ASN A 348 -5.04 -0.50 7.17
C ASN A 348 -5.95 -0.44 5.94
N GLN A 349 -6.17 0.73 5.34
CA GLN A 349 -7.00 0.84 4.13
C GLN A 349 -6.36 0.16 2.92
N ALA A 350 -5.05 0.35 2.70
CA ALA A 350 -4.31 -0.30 1.62
C ALA A 350 -4.29 -1.84 1.79
N TYR A 351 -4.16 -2.33 3.03
CA TYR A 351 -4.29 -3.75 3.37
C TYR A 351 -5.70 -4.29 3.08
N LYS A 352 -6.76 -3.57 3.52
CA LYS A 352 -8.16 -3.94 3.24
C LYS A 352 -8.46 -3.93 1.75
N TRP A 353 -7.91 -2.99 1.00
CA TRP A 353 -8.02 -2.90 -0.45
C TRP A 353 -7.37 -4.12 -1.13
N ALA A 354 -6.12 -4.46 -0.78
CA ALA A 354 -5.46 -5.62 -1.35
C ALA A 354 -6.20 -6.94 -1.09
N ARG A 355 -6.76 -7.15 0.12
CA ARG A 355 -7.60 -8.33 0.38
C ARG A 355 -8.79 -8.41 -0.57
N ARG A 356 -9.48 -7.28 -0.83
CA ARG A 356 -10.59 -7.22 -1.80
C ARG A 356 -10.16 -7.40 -3.26
N ALA A 357 -8.87 -7.26 -3.57
CA ALA A 357 -8.29 -7.52 -4.89
C ALA A 357 -7.70 -8.95 -5.02
N GLY A 358 -8.05 -9.87 -4.12
CA GLY A 358 -7.62 -11.27 -4.16
C GLY A 358 -6.27 -11.57 -3.48
N PHE A 359 -5.59 -10.59 -2.89
CA PHE A 359 -4.30 -10.83 -2.23
C PHE A 359 -4.47 -11.50 -0.88
N ALA A 360 -3.79 -12.64 -0.69
CA ALA A 360 -3.92 -13.45 0.52
C ALA A 360 -3.63 -12.67 1.82
N THR A 361 -4.41 -13.01 2.84
CA THR A 361 -4.40 -12.34 4.14
C THR A 361 -3.00 -12.33 4.77
N GLN A 362 -2.64 -11.20 5.38
CA GLN A 362 -1.34 -10.91 6.05
C GLN A 362 -0.15 -10.53 5.16
N ILE A 363 -0.23 -10.69 3.83
CA ILE A 363 0.94 -10.50 2.95
C ILE A 363 1.16 -9.04 2.55
N PHE A 364 0.11 -8.31 2.20
CA PHE A 364 0.27 -6.97 1.62
C PHE A 364 0.68 -5.88 2.63
N GLY A 365 1.61 -5.03 2.19
CA GLY A 365 1.91 -3.75 2.81
C GLY A 365 2.86 -2.93 1.93
N MET A 366 2.94 -1.61 2.13
CA MET A 366 3.72 -0.70 1.25
C MET A 366 5.22 -1.02 1.14
N HIS A 367 5.77 -1.91 1.98
CA HIS A 367 7.09 -2.47 1.75
C HIS A 367 7.18 -3.28 0.46
N ALA A 368 6.11 -3.94 -0.01
CA ALA A 368 6.08 -4.70 -1.26
C ALA A 368 6.20 -3.79 -2.49
N ALA A 369 5.45 -2.68 -2.53
CA ALA A 369 5.60 -1.62 -3.54
C ALA A 369 7.02 -1.03 -3.52
N ARG A 370 7.54 -0.71 -2.32
CA ARG A 370 8.91 -0.22 -2.15
C ARG A 370 9.97 -1.22 -2.63
N ARG A 371 9.74 -2.54 -2.56
CA ARG A 371 10.67 -3.55 -3.11
C ARG A 371 10.70 -3.53 -4.62
N ALA A 372 9.54 -3.63 -5.26
CA ALA A 372 9.44 -3.59 -6.71
C ALA A 372 10.09 -2.31 -7.27
N ALA A 373 9.76 -1.14 -6.70
CA ALA A 373 10.38 0.13 -7.04
C ALA A 373 11.92 0.08 -6.97
N LEU A 374 12.47 -0.44 -5.87
CA LEU A 374 13.92 -0.53 -5.65
C LEU A 374 14.63 -1.54 -6.54
N MET A 375 13.96 -2.64 -6.88
CA MET A 375 14.50 -3.66 -7.78
C MET A 375 14.51 -3.15 -9.22
N ASN A 376 13.45 -2.48 -9.66
CA ASN A 376 13.35 -1.92 -11.01
C ASN A 376 14.40 -0.81 -11.22
N VAL A 377 14.66 0.06 -10.25
CA VAL A 377 15.77 1.03 -10.39
C VAL A 377 17.15 0.38 -10.28
N ASN A 378 17.32 -0.68 -9.49
CA ASN A 378 18.61 -1.37 -9.35
C ASN A 378 19.07 -2.04 -10.65
N ASN A 379 18.14 -2.40 -11.53
CA ASN A 379 18.46 -2.97 -12.84
C ASN A 379 18.81 -1.92 -13.91
N ASN A 380 18.49 -0.63 -13.69
CA ASN A 380 18.50 0.40 -14.73
C ASN A 380 19.32 1.67 -14.39
N TYR A 381 19.77 1.84 -13.14
CA TYR A 381 20.44 3.07 -12.66
C TYR A 381 21.67 2.75 -11.80
N SER A 382 22.56 3.74 -11.66
CA SER A 382 23.77 3.58 -10.84
C SER A 382 23.44 3.35 -9.37
N LEU A 383 24.29 2.61 -8.64
CA LEU A 383 24.09 2.35 -7.21
C LEU A 383 23.97 3.64 -6.39
N GLY A 384 24.67 4.72 -6.77
CA GLY A 384 24.57 6.02 -6.12
C GLY A 384 23.17 6.66 -6.25
N GLU A 385 22.54 6.53 -7.40
CA GLU A 385 21.17 6.99 -7.66
C GLU A 385 20.15 6.10 -6.96
N VAL A 386 20.31 4.77 -7.02
CA VAL A 386 19.48 3.80 -6.30
C VAL A 386 19.47 4.08 -4.80
N LEU A 387 20.63 4.35 -4.20
CA LEU A 387 20.76 4.74 -2.78
C LEU A 387 20.10 6.10 -2.48
N ARG A 388 20.19 7.07 -3.40
CA ARG A 388 19.51 8.37 -3.29
C ARG A 388 17.99 8.22 -3.33
N PHE A 389 17.47 7.55 -4.35
CA PHE A 389 16.05 7.20 -4.53
C PHE A 389 15.50 6.43 -3.32
N ALA A 390 16.26 5.44 -2.84
CA ALA A 390 15.93 4.68 -1.65
C ALA A 390 15.90 5.49 -0.35
N SER A 391 16.51 6.67 -0.28
CA SER A 391 16.89 7.34 0.96
C SER A 391 17.71 6.43 1.90
N GLN A 392 18.67 5.69 1.34
CA GLN A 392 19.43 4.67 2.05
C GLN A 392 20.93 4.92 1.87
N ASN A 393 21.70 4.88 2.96
CA ASN A 393 23.17 5.09 2.89
C ASN A 393 23.96 3.77 3.04
N ASN A 394 23.35 2.72 3.60
CA ASN A 394 23.99 1.42 3.80
C ASN A 394 23.49 0.41 2.75
N ILE A 395 24.40 -0.05 1.88
CA ILE A 395 24.16 -0.98 0.77
C ILE A 395 23.65 -2.35 1.26
N HIS A 396 24.16 -2.86 2.39
CA HIS A 396 23.69 -4.14 2.94
C HIS A 396 22.20 -4.12 3.32
N VAL A 397 21.62 -2.95 3.59
CA VAL A 397 20.18 -2.83 3.85
C VAL A 397 19.38 -2.94 2.55
N LEU A 398 19.89 -2.44 1.42
CA LEU A 398 19.30 -2.63 0.10
C LEU A 398 19.27 -4.13 -0.24
N ALA A 399 20.45 -4.77 -0.22
CA ALA A 399 20.61 -6.18 -0.54
C ALA A 399 19.78 -7.12 0.36
N ASN A 400 19.87 -6.97 1.69
CA ASN A 400 19.27 -7.96 2.60
C ASN A 400 17.75 -7.82 2.85
N HIS A 401 17.15 -6.66 2.55
CA HIS A 401 15.75 -6.37 2.88
C HIS A 401 14.87 -5.98 1.69
N TYR A 402 15.45 -5.53 0.58
CA TYR A 402 14.69 -4.99 -0.55
C TYR A 402 14.89 -5.76 -1.86
N LEU A 403 16.10 -6.24 -2.16
CA LEU A 403 16.31 -7.12 -3.31
C LEU A 403 15.70 -8.51 -3.05
N SER A 404 15.29 -9.19 -4.13
CA SER A 404 14.78 -10.56 -4.05
C SER A 404 15.91 -11.58 -3.97
N ASN A 405 15.63 -12.74 -3.38
CA ASN A 405 16.48 -13.92 -3.49
C ASN A 405 16.39 -14.57 -4.89
N VAL A 406 15.36 -14.25 -5.68
CA VAL A 406 15.20 -14.74 -7.06
C VAL A 406 16.11 -13.93 -7.97
N SER A 407 17.19 -14.58 -8.41
CA SER A 407 18.13 -14.05 -9.40
C SER A 407 17.39 -13.64 -10.67
N SER A 408 17.76 -12.51 -11.26
CA SER A 408 17.36 -12.09 -12.61
C SER A 408 18.43 -12.39 -13.66
N VAL A 409 19.47 -13.14 -13.31
CA VAL A 409 20.46 -13.65 -14.28
C VAL A 409 19.87 -14.88 -14.95
N ASP A 410 19.66 -14.80 -16.26
CA ASP A 410 19.40 -15.98 -17.10
C ASP A 410 20.70 -16.77 -17.27
N GLY A 411 20.95 -17.67 -16.32
CA GLY A 411 22.14 -18.51 -16.33
C GLY A 411 22.21 -19.48 -17.51
N ALA A 412 21.06 -19.88 -18.06
CA ALA A 412 21.01 -20.79 -19.20
C ALA A 412 21.43 -20.07 -20.49
N ALA A 413 20.81 -18.93 -20.80
CA ALA A 413 21.19 -18.14 -21.97
C ALA A 413 22.63 -17.63 -21.87
N THR A 414 23.04 -17.15 -20.69
CA THR A 414 24.42 -16.66 -20.47
C THR A 414 25.45 -17.76 -20.71
N TYR A 415 25.20 -18.98 -20.22
CA TYR A 415 26.11 -20.12 -20.41
C TYR A 415 26.16 -20.61 -21.87
N LEU A 416 25.03 -20.54 -22.58
CA LEU A 416 24.91 -21.00 -23.97
C LEU A 416 25.24 -19.91 -25.02
N GLY A 417 25.63 -18.70 -24.59
CA GLY A 417 25.88 -17.57 -25.50
C GLY A 417 24.62 -17.03 -26.21
N MET A 418 23.44 -17.30 -25.65
CA MET A 418 22.14 -16.85 -26.19
C MET A 418 21.74 -15.49 -25.60
N GLN A 419 20.73 -14.85 -26.18
CA GLN A 419 20.17 -13.59 -25.66
C GLN A 419 19.50 -13.83 -24.29
N PRO A 420 19.93 -13.16 -23.20
CA PRO A 420 19.37 -13.35 -21.87
C PRO A 420 17.92 -12.89 -21.75
N ARG A 421 17.05 -13.73 -21.18
CA ARG A 421 15.68 -13.33 -20.82
C ARG A 421 15.64 -12.54 -19.51
N THR A 422 14.93 -11.42 -19.52
CA THR A 422 14.75 -10.53 -18.35
C THR A 422 13.51 -10.86 -17.51
N ASP A 423 12.57 -11.63 -18.06
CA ASP A 423 11.25 -11.94 -17.48
C ASP A 423 11.25 -13.11 -16.48
N LEU A 424 12.21 -14.04 -16.59
CA LEU A 424 12.27 -15.30 -15.84
C LEU A 424 12.06 -15.16 -14.32
N ALA A 425 12.50 -14.03 -13.74
CA ALA A 425 12.36 -13.77 -12.32
C ALA A 425 11.02 -13.13 -11.93
N GLU A 426 10.28 -12.53 -12.85
CA GLU A 426 9.08 -11.72 -12.56
C GLU A 426 7.90 -12.59 -12.11
N GLY A 427 7.60 -13.71 -12.78
CA GLY A 427 6.55 -14.63 -12.34
C GLY A 427 6.74 -15.14 -10.90
N PHE A 428 7.96 -15.56 -10.54
CA PHE A 428 8.28 -15.97 -9.17
C PHE A 428 8.21 -14.82 -8.15
N ARG A 429 8.56 -13.58 -8.56
CA ARG A 429 8.38 -12.38 -7.72
C ARG A 429 6.90 -12.06 -7.55
N SER A 430 6.11 -12.22 -8.60
CA SER A 430 4.66 -12.00 -8.60
C SER A 430 3.95 -12.97 -7.65
N ALA A 431 4.27 -14.26 -7.73
CA ALA A 431 3.75 -15.30 -6.84
C ALA A 431 3.98 -15.02 -5.33
N THR A 432 4.95 -14.19 -4.95
CA THR A 432 5.15 -13.79 -3.53
C THR A 432 3.98 -13.02 -2.94
N MET A 433 3.13 -12.40 -3.77
CA MET A 433 1.92 -11.69 -3.37
C MET A 433 0.75 -12.62 -3.04
N ARG A 434 0.80 -13.89 -3.52
CA ARG A 434 -0.28 -14.88 -3.45
C ARG A 434 -1.64 -14.27 -3.83
N LEU A 435 -1.72 -13.82 -5.07
CA LEU A 435 -2.99 -13.47 -5.69
C LEU A 435 -3.82 -14.75 -5.85
N ASN A 436 -5.05 -14.73 -5.33
CA ASN A 436 -6.10 -15.70 -5.61
C ASN A 436 -7.34 -14.88 -5.99
N PRO A 437 -7.69 -14.75 -7.27
CA PRO A 437 -8.88 -14.03 -7.72
C PRO A 437 -10.16 -14.45 -6.98
N GLY A 438 -10.37 -15.76 -6.79
CA GLY A 438 -11.48 -16.34 -6.03
C GLY A 438 -11.32 -16.36 -4.51
N LEU A 439 -10.48 -15.50 -3.91
CA LEU A 439 -10.25 -15.48 -2.46
C LEU A 439 -11.50 -14.99 -1.70
N SER A 440 -12.23 -15.92 -1.08
CA SER A 440 -13.46 -15.62 -0.32
C SER A 440 -13.20 -14.61 0.78
N GLN A 441 -13.95 -13.51 0.81
CA GLN A 441 -13.82 -12.43 1.81
C GLN A 441 -14.73 -12.64 3.01
N THR A 442 -15.66 -13.59 2.91
CA THR A 442 -16.58 -14.05 3.95
C THR A 442 -16.55 -15.58 4.02
N LEU A 443 -16.97 -16.15 5.16
CA LEU A 443 -17.09 -17.60 5.29
C LEU A 443 -18.30 -18.12 4.49
N PRO A 444 -18.21 -19.28 3.82
CA PRO A 444 -19.36 -20.05 3.36
C PRO A 444 -20.46 -20.21 4.41
N ALA A 445 -21.71 -20.32 3.99
CA ALA A 445 -22.86 -20.55 4.88
C ALA A 445 -22.69 -21.80 5.76
N GLN A 446 -22.14 -22.89 5.21
CA GLN A 446 -21.81 -24.09 5.98
C GLN A 446 -20.77 -23.81 7.08
N GLU A 447 -19.62 -23.22 6.73
CA GLU A 447 -18.57 -22.88 7.70
C GLU A 447 -19.04 -21.83 8.74
N LYS A 448 -19.96 -20.93 8.37
CA LYS A 448 -20.66 -20.04 9.34
C LYS A 448 -21.52 -20.84 10.32
N GLU A 449 -22.23 -21.87 9.87
CA GLU A 449 -23.07 -22.71 10.74
C GLU A 449 -22.22 -23.58 11.67
N GLU A 450 -21.14 -24.19 11.16
CA GLU A 450 -20.18 -24.95 11.98
C GLU A 450 -19.51 -24.06 13.03
N LEU A 451 -19.13 -22.83 12.67
CA LEU A 451 -18.63 -21.83 13.61
C LEU A 451 -19.66 -21.48 14.69
N ARG A 452 -20.94 -21.26 14.32
CA ARG A 452 -22.02 -20.98 15.28
C ARG A 452 -22.28 -22.12 16.27
N LYS A 453 -21.96 -23.37 15.89
CA LYS A 453 -22.08 -24.56 16.74
C LYS A 453 -20.86 -24.78 17.67
N SER A 454 -19.77 -24.04 17.51
CA SER A 454 -18.58 -24.24 18.33
C SER A 454 -18.80 -23.76 19.78
N GLN A 455 -18.25 -24.51 20.75
CA GLN A 455 -18.43 -24.21 22.16
C GLN A 455 -17.94 -22.80 22.54
N ASP A 456 -16.81 -22.36 21.98
CA ASP A 456 -16.27 -21.02 22.21
C ASP A 456 -17.21 -19.93 21.70
N PHE A 457 -17.81 -20.13 20.52
CA PHE A 457 -18.75 -19.17 19.93
C PHE A 457 -20.04 -19.08 20.74
N VAL A 458 -20.61 -20.23 21.13
CA VAL A 458 -21.81 -20.31 21.97
C VAL A 458 -21.57 -19.68 23.35
N SER A 459 -20.40 -19.90 23.95
CA SER A 459 -20.04 -19.33 25.26
C SER A 459 -19.94 -17.81 25.17
N LEU A 460 -19.26 -17.28 24.14
CA LEU A 460 -19.19 -15.82 23.89
C LEU A 460 -20.56 -15.21 23.62
N GLU A 461 -21.46 -15.88 22.87
CA GLU A 461 -22.84 -15.39 22.70
C GLU A 461 -23.61 -15.39 24.02
N ALA A 462 -23.46 -16.42 24.86
CA ALA A 462 -24.11 -16.50 26.16
C ALA A 462 -23.64 -15.38 27.12
N GLU A 463 -22.33 -15.10 27.17
CA GLU A 463 -21.78 -13.96 27.92
C GLU A 463 -22.31 -12.62 27.41
N ILE A 464 -22.39 -12.43 26.08
CA ILE A 464 -22.96 -11.22 25.48
C ILE A 464 -24.44 -11.06 25.85
N VAL A 465 -25.22 -12.14 25.91
CA VAL A 465 -26.61 -12.12 26.37
C VAL A 465 -26.71 -11.78 27.86
N GLY A 466 -25.86 -12.37 28.71
CA GLY A 466 -25.76 -12.05 30.13
C GLY A 466 -25.50 -10.56 30.37
N VAL A 467 -24.41 -10.03 29.82
CA VAL A 467 -24.03 -8.61 29.96
C VAL A 467 -25.11 -7.67 29.37
N ASN A 468 -25.78 -8.05 28.28
CA ASN A 468 -26.90 -7.26 27.76
C ASN A 468 -28.11 -7.25 28.71
N ASN A 469 -28.44 -8.39 29.33
CA ASN A 469 -29.52 -8.48 30.32
C ASN A 469 -29.19 -7.64 31.55
N GLU A 470 -27.95 -7.68 32.05
CA GLU A 470 -27.48 -6.81 33.14
C GLU A 470 -27.60 -5.33 32.78
N ILE A 471 -27.15 -4.91 31.60
CA ILE A 471 -27.28 -3.52 31.11
C ILE A 471 -28.75 -3.06 31.03
N ILE A 472 -29.70 -3.98 30.81
CA ILE A 472 -31.14 -3.70 30.74
C ILE A 472 -31.78 -3.68 32.14
N GLN A 473 -31.37 -4.57 33.03
CA GLN A 473 -31.94 -4.72 34.38
C GLN A 473 -31.36 -3.74 35.40
N GLN A 474 -30.16 -3.20 35.17
CA GLN A 474 -29.45 -2.42 36.17
C GLN A 474 -29.95 -0.98 36.35
N THR A 475 -30.34 -0.69 37.59
CA THR A 475 -30.46 0.66 38.17
C THR A 475 -29.19 0.99 38.97
N THR A 476 -28.01 0.88 38.33
CA THR A 476 -26.69 1.06 38.96
C THR A 476 -26.04 2.40 38.60
N SER A 477 -24.91 2.73 39.24
CA SER A 477 -24.15 3.96 38.96
C SER A 477 -23.68 4.03 37.50
N GLU A 478 -23.41 5.23 37.02
CA GLU A 478 -22.93 5.44 35.64
C GLU A 478 -21.62 4.70 35.37
N GLU A 479 -20.79 4.52 36.39
CA GLU A 479 -19.49 3.82 36.35
C GLU A 479 -19.67 2.32 36.10
N ALA A 480 -20.51 1.64 36.88
CA ALA A 480 -20.83 0.21 36.67
C ALA A 480 -21.43 -0.02 35.27
N ARG A 481 -22.30 0.90 34.83
CA ARG A 481 -22.88 0.87 33.48
C ARG A 481 -21.86 1.17 32.37
N ALA A 482 -20.81 1.94 32.65
CA ALA A 482 -19.70 2.17 31.72
C ALA A 482 -18.82 0.93 31.60
N GLU A 483 -18.55 0.24 32.72
CA GLU A 483 -17.76 -1.00 32.72
C GLU A 483 -18.47 -2.13 31.97
N LEU A 484 -19.77 -2.38 32.21
CA LEU A 484 -20.53 -3.36 31.43
C LEU A 484 -20.54 -3.05 29.92
N LYS A 485 -20.60 -1.77 29.53
CA LYS A 485 -20.45 -1.37 28.11
C LYS A 485 -19.05 -1.67 27.57
N SER A 486 -18.01 -1.53 28.40
CA SER A 486 -16.62 -1.87 28.09
C SER A 486 -16.44 -3.38 27.90
N GLN A 487 -16.91 -4.18 28.87
CA GLN A 487 -16.92 -5.64 28.81
C GLN A 487 -17.67 -6.14 27.57
N ARG A 488 -18.89 -5.65 27.32
CA ARG A 488 -19.67 -5.97 26.11
C ARG A 488 -18.90 -5.66 24.83
N LYS A 489 -18.24 -4.51 24.75
CA LYS A 489 -17.39 -4.11 23.60
C LYS A 489 -16.20 -5.05 23.42
N SER A 490 -15.62 -5.53 24.52
CA SER A 490 -14.55 -6.54 24.53
C SER A 490 -15.04 -7.88 23.99
N LEU A 491 -16.16 -8.40 24.49
CA LEU A 491 -16.76 -9.67 24.03
C LEU A 491 -17.10 -9.64 22.53
N TYR A 492 -17.72 -8.57 22.04
CA TYR A 492 -17.94 -8.38 20.60
C TYR A 492 -16.63 -8.29 19.79
N ALA A 493 -15.54 -7.79 20.39
CA ALA A 493 -14.22 -7.80 19.74
C ALA A 493 -13.62 -9.21 19.69
N SER A 494 -13.75 -10.01 20.74
CA SER A 494 -13.37 -11.42 20.76
C SER A 494 -14.13 -12.22 19.71
N LEU A 495 -15.46 -12.06 19.63
CA LEU A 495 -16.30 -12.75 18.65
C LEU A 495 -15.96 -12.36 17.20
N ARG A 496 -15.66 -11.07 16.92
CA ARG A 496 -15.12 -10.64 15.62
C ARG A 496 -13.73 -11.21 15.32
N ASN A 497 -12.86 -11.30 16.32
CA ASN A 497 -11.53 -11.90 16.15
C ASN A 497 -11.65 -13.38 15.77
N PHE A 498 -12.53 -14.12 16.45
CA PHE A 498 -12.76 -15.54 16.22
C PHE A 498 -13.36 -15.82 14.82
N ARG A 499 -14.36 -15.04 14.38
CA ARG A 499 -14.86 -15.07 12.99
C ARG A 499 -13.75 -14.82 11.97
N ARG A 500 -12.88 -13.83 12.21
CA ARG A 500 -11.75 -13.50 11.33
C ARG A 500 -10.66 -14.57 11.33
N GLU A 501 -10.43 -15.25 12.45
CA GLU A 501 -9.47 -16.34 12.58
C GLU A 501 -9.92 -17.59 11.81
N LYS A 502 -11.22 -17.90 11.86
CA LYS A 502 -11.84 -18.95 11.06
C LYS A 502 -11.85 -18.62 9.57
N LEU A 503 -12.17 -17.39 9.19
CA LEU A 503 -12.01 -16.94 7.80
C LEU A 503 -10.56 -17.08 7.31
N ALA A 504 -9.57 -16.74 8.15
CA ALA A 504 -8.16 -16.91 7.79
C ALA A 504 -7.76 -18.38 7.65
N GLU A 505 -8.29 -19.27 8.51
CA GLU A 505 -8.11 -20.73 8.38
C GLU A 505 -8.75 -21.30 7.11
N TYR A 506 -9.94 -20.83 6.75
CA TYR A 506 -10.59 -21.20 5.49
C TYR A 506 -9.75 -20.73 4.29
N GLN A 507 -9.38 -19.45 4.24
CA GLN A 507 -8.54 -18.85 3.20
C GLN A 507 -7.15 -19.51 3.05
N GLU A 508 -6.61 -20.12 4.11
CA GLU A 508 -5.33 -20.86 4.08
C GLU A 508 -5.49 -22.29 3.54
N ARG A 509 -6.71 -22.84 3.57
CA ARG A 509 -7.09 -24.12 2.94
C ARG A 509 -7.61 -23.97 1.51
N GLN A 510 -7.99 -22.76 1.08
CA GLN A 510 -8.48 -22.52 -0.29
C GLN A 510 -7.36 -22.69 -1.31
N ASP A 511 -7.55 -23.58 -2.28
CA ASP A 511 -6.72 -23.65 -3.46
C ASP A 511 -6.84 -22.34 -4.28
N PRO A 512 -5.75 -21.85 -4.92
CA PRO A 512 -5.82 -20.68 -5.78
C PRO A 512 -6.66 -20.93 -7.03
N SER A 513 -7.78 -20.22 -7.19
CA SER A 513 -8.56 -20.20 -8.43
C SER A 513 -8.21 -18.96 -9.25
N TYR A 514 -7.47 -19.16 -10.33
CA TYR A 514 -7.13 -18.09 -11.27
C TYR A 514 -8.23 -17.84 -12.31
N GLU A 515 -9.00 -18.88 -12.63
CA GLU A 515 -10.21 -18.75 -13.44
C GLU A 515 -11.37 -18.16 -12.62
N PRO A 516 -12.27 -17.37 -13.25
CA PRO A 516 -13.47 -16.87 -12.61
C PRO A 516 -14.44 -18.03 -12.32
N ALA A 517 -15.03 -18.04 -11.13
CA ALA A 517 -16.03 -19.02 -10.75
C ALA A 517 -17.25 -19.00 -11.70
N GLY A 518 -17.78 -20.18 -12.01
CA GLY A 518 -19.01 -20.33 -12.79
C GLY A 518 -20.20 -19.64 -12.11
N LYS A 519 -21.19 -19.16 -12.89
CA LYS A 519 -22.35 -18.40 -12.37
C LYS A 519 -23.12 -19.11 -11.25
N HIS A 520 -23.05 -20.43 -11.17
CA HIS A 520 -23.79 -21.26 -10.19
C HIS A 520 -22.88 -21.84 -9.10
N GLU A 521 -21.58 -21.57 -9.17
CA GLU A 521 -20.58 -22.01 -8.20
C GLU A 521 -20.57 -21.09 -6.97
N GLN A 522 -19.91 -21.56 -5.91
CA GLN A 522 -19.83 -20.85 -4.64
C GLN A 522 -18.81 -19.70 -4.72
N ALA A 523 -19.27 -18.54 -5.19
CA ALA A 523 -18.49 -17.31 -5.28
C ALA A 523 -18.87 -16.27 -4.21
N ASP A 524 -17.91 -15.49 -3.72
CA ASP A 524 -18.19 -14.45 -2.72
C ASP A 524 -19.13 -13.38 -3.31
N TRP A 525 -20.16 -13.01 -2.55
CA TRP A 525 -21.19 -12.07 -3.01
C TRP A 525 -20.65 -10.71 -3.45
N ARG A 526 -19.42 -10.35 -3.05
CA ARG A 526 -18.73 -9.13 -3.45
C ARG A 526 -18.36 -9.10 -4.93
N GLU A 527 -18.13 -10.23 -5.58
CA GLU A 527 -17.72 -10.29 -7.00
C GLU A 527 -18.76 -9.65 -7.93
N GLY A 528 -20.04 -9.92 -7.70
CA GLY A 528 -21.16 -9.29 -8.42
C GLY A 528 -21.74 -8.05 -7.73
N HIS A 529 -21.17 -7.57 -6.62
CA HIS A 529 -21.80 -6.50 -5.83
C HIS A 529 -21.74 -5.13 -6.52
N PHE A 530 -20.65 -4.82 -7.22
CA PHE A 530 -20.47 -3.55 -7.90
C PHE A 530 -21.52 -3.33 -9.00
N ASP A 531 -21.80 -4.35 -9.82
CA ASP A 531 -22.83 -4.26 -10.86
C ASP A 531 -24.23 -4.01 -10.29
N ARG A 532 -24.52 -4.55 -9.11
CA ARG A 532 -25.79 -4.34 -8.39
C ARG A 532 -25.91 -2.96 -7.75
N ILE A 533 -24.88 -2.12 -7.78
CA ILE A 533 -24.94 -0.73 -7.28
C ILE A 533 -24.53 0.31 -8.31
N ARG A 534 -24.01 -0.09 -9.49
CA ARG A 534 -23.44 0.81 -10.51
C ARG A 534 -24.38 1.95 -10.91
N HIS A 535 -25.68 1.68 -10.95
CA HIS A 535 -26.76 2.62 -11.30
C HIS A 535 -27.08 3.65 -10.21
N VAL A 536 -26.65 3.46 -8.96
CA VAL A 536 -26.78 4.46 -7.88
C VAL A 536 -25.47 5.16 -7.51
N LEU A 537 -24.34 4.72 -8.07
CA LEU A 537 -23.06 5.41 -7.90
C LEU A 537 -23.10 6.84 -8.44
N HIS A 538 -22.20 7.70 -7.95
CA HIS A 538 -22.01 9.05 -8.48
C HIS A 538 -21.69 9.02 -9.99
N PRO A 539 -22.19 9.94 -10.84
CA PRO A 539 -21.97 9.88 -12.29
C PRO A 539 -20.48 9.86 -12.65
N ALA A 540 -19.68 10.76 -12.08
CA ALA A 540 -18.21 10.75 -12.21
C ALA A 540 -17.59 9.41 -11.79
N ARG A 541 -18.04 8.81 -10.69
CA ARG A 541 -17.55 7.50 -10.22
C ARG A 541 -17.86 6.37 -11.21
N ARG A 542 -19.01 6.43 -11.89
CA ARG A 542 -19.42 5.48 -12.94
C ARG A 542 -18.59 5.67 -14.22
N ARG A 543 -18.39 6.91 -14.68
CA ARG A 543 -17.53 7.24 -15.83
C ARG A 543 -16.06 6.84 -15.61
N LEU A 544 -15.51 7.11 -14.43
CA LEU A 544 -14.15 6.71 -14.06
C LEU A 544 -13.96 5.18 -14.05
N ALA A 545 -15.02 4.40 -13.82
CA ALA A 545 -14.99 2.93 -13.92
C ALA A 545 -14.83 2.40 -15.35
N GLN A 546 -14.94 3.27 -16.36
CA GLN A 546 -14.68 2.94 -17.77
C GLN A 546 -13.43 3.68 -18.28
N THR A 547 -13.26 4.94 -17.87
CA THR A 547 -12.21 5.83 -18.37
C THR A 547 -10.84 5.49 -17.79
N LEU A 548 -10.72 5.19 -16.48
CA LEU A 548 -9.39 5.08 -15.85
C LEU A 548 -8.53 3.91 -16.35
N ARG A 549 -9.13 2.87 -16.95
CA ARG A 549 -8.40 1.75 -17.59
C ARG A 549 -7.81 2.09 -18.96
N LEU A 550 -8.24 3.18 -19.59
CA LEU A 550 -7.80 3.54 -20.94
C LEU A 550 -6.34 4.03 -20.94
N THR A 551 -5.59 3.63 -21.95
CA THR A 551 -4.31 4.26 -22.32
C THR A 551 -4.63 5.51 -23.15
N ALA A 552 -4.39 6.69 -22.58
CA ALA A 552 -4.71 7.96 -23.23
C ALA A 552 -3.61 8.99 -22.97
N LEU A 553 -3.23 9.75 -24.00
CA LEU A 553 -2.19 10.77 -23.88
C LEU A 553 -2.63 11.89 -22.92
N PRO A 554 -1.70 12.54 -22.19
CA PRO A 554 -2.01 13.71 -21.40
C PRO A 554 -2.73 14.79 -22.21
N ARG A 555 -3.71 15.44 -21.57
CA ARG A 555 -4.57 16.48 -22.19
C ARG A 555 -5.45 16.02 -23.36
N SER A 556 -5.49 14.73 -23.69
CA SER A 556 -6.55 14.15 -24.55
C SER A 556 -7.95 14.34 -23.95
N LYS A 557 -9.00 14.17 -24.76
CA LYS A 557 -10.40 14.28 -24.31
C LYS A 557 -10.70 13.35 -23.13
N GLU A 558 -10.20 12.13 -23.20
CA GLU A 558 -10.37 11.06 -22.20
C GLU A 558 -9.62 11.41 -20.91
N TRP A 559 -8.38 11.89 -21.02
CA TRP A 559 -7.56 12.34 -19.90
C TRP A 559 -8.19 13.55 -19.19
N VAL A 560 -8.67 14.54 -19.95
CA VAL A 560 -9.34 15.74 -19.42
C VAL A 560 -10.66 15.36 -18.75
N SER A 561 -11.44 14.46 -19.35
CA SER A 561 -12.67 13.93 -18.72
C SER A 561 -12.35 13.23 -17.40
N ALA A 562 -11.33 12.38 -17.35
CA ALA A 562 -10.90 11.72 -16.11
C ALA A 562 -10.44 12.73 -15.05
N LEU A 563 -9.70 13.78 -15.43
CA LEU A 563 -9.27 14.82 -14.48
C LEU A 563 -10.47 15.56 -13.88
N LYS A 564 -11.44 15.97 -14.72
CA LYS A 564 -12.67 16.62 -14.25
C LYS A 564 -13.47 15.71 -13.32
N ASP A 565 -13.65 14.45 -13.70
CA ASP A 565 -14.38 13.46 -12.90
C ASP A 565 -13.70 13.18 -11.55
N LEU A 566 -12.36 13.13 -11.50
CA LEU A 566 -11.61 12.98 -10.24
C LEU A 566 -11.75 14.23 -9.34
N VAL A 567 -11.73 15.43 -9.92
CA VAL A 567 -11.95 16.70 -9.20
C VAL A 567 -13.39 16.80 -8.67
N GLU A 568 -14.38 16.48 -9.51
CA GLU A 568 -15.81 16.40 -9.15
C GLU A 568 -16.01 15.44 -7.98
N LEU A 569 -15.42 14.23 -8.06
CA LEU A 569 -15.59 13.18 -7.06
C LEU A 569 -14.92 13.49 -5.69
N ARG A 570 -13.87 14.31 -5.66
CA ARG A 570 -13.27 14.83 -4.41
C ARG A 570 -14.07 15.98 -3.79
N ASN A 571 -14.91 16.67 -4.56
CA ASN A 571 -15.63 17.86 -4.12
C ASN A 571 -17.11 17.59 -3.80
N SER A 572 -17.70 16.55 -4.38
CA SER A 572 -19.12 16.20 -4.22
C SER A 572 -19.43 15.64 -2.84
N ASP A 573 -20.59 15.99 -2.27
CA ASP A 573 -21.17 15.13 -1.22
C ASP A 573 -21.55 13.79 -1.84
N CYS A 574 -21.16 12.73 -1.13
CA CYS A 574 -21.37 11.34 -1.49
C CYS A 574 -22.01 10.59 -0.32
N SER A 575 -22.61 11.30 0.66
CA SER A 575 -23.22 10.71 1.86
C SER A 575 -24.51 9.93 1.58
N VAL A 576 -25.18 10.23 0.47
CA VAL A 576 -26.40 9.56 -0.01
C VAL A 576 -26.26 9.20 -1.49
N ALA A 577 -26.58 7.96 -1.83
CA ALA A 577 -26.67 7.52 -3.23
C ALA A 577 -28.07 7.78 -3.80
N TYR A 578 -28.19 7.92 -5.11
CA TYR A 578 -29.47 8.11 -5.80
C TYR A 578 -29.41 7.46 -7.18
N GLN A 579 -30.51 6.83 -7.59
CA GLN A 579 -30.80 6.55 -9.00
C GLN A 579 -30.82 7.87 -9.79
N ASP A 580 -30.46 7.85 -11.07
CA ASP A 580 -30.29 9.08 -11.86
C ASP A 580 -31.57 9.93 -11.95
N SER A 581 -32.75 9.29 -12.00
CA SER A 581 -34.08 9.92 -11.94
C SER A 581 -34.44 10.55 -10.59
N MET A 582 -33.72 10.20 -9.51
CA MET A 582 -33.98 10.65 -8.14
C MET A 582 -32.92 11.59 -7.58
N ARG A 583 -31.95 12.05 -8.39
CA ARG A 583 -30.90 12.94 -7.91
C ARG A 583 -31.48 14.30 -7.49
N PRO A 584 -31.07 14.87 -6.34
CA PRO A 584 -31.40 16.23 -5.96
C PRO A 584 -30.99 17.25 -7.02
N VAL A 585 -31.83 18.25 -7.25
CA VAL A 585 -31.56 19.36 -8.19
C VAL A 585 -31.29 20.61 -7.36
N GLY A 586 -30.11 21.20 -7.52
CA GLY A 586 -29.72 22.40 -6.76
C GLY A 586 -29.75 22.21 -5.23
N GLY A 587 -29.42 21.02 -4.74
CA GLY A 587 -29.48 20.68 -3.30
C GLY A 587 -30.89 20.42 -2.75
N LYS A 588 -31.91 20.36 -3.60
CA LYS A 588 -33.32 20.21 -3.22
C LYS A 588 -33.95 18.94 -3.76
N CYS A 589 -35.06 18.53 -3.14
CA CYS A 589 -35.91 17.44 -3.63
C CYS A 589 -36.34 17.72 -5.08
N PRO A 590 -36.10 16.80 -6.04
CA PRO A 590 -36.34 17.03 -7.47
C PRO A 590 -37.83 17.10 -7.84
N VAL A 591 -38.72 16.69 -6.93
CA VAL A 591 -40.17 16.80 -7.12
C VAL A 591 -40.58 18.26 -6.95
N THR A 592 -41.05 18.88 -8.03
CA THR A 592 -41.34 20.32 -8.12
C THR A 592 -42.28 20.83 -7.02
N SER A 593 -43.33 20.09 -6.71
CA SER A 593 -44.31 20.41 -5.65
C SER A 593 -43.75 20.29 -4.22
N CYS A 594 -42.60 19.64 -4.04
CA CYS A 594 -41.92 19.52 -2.76
C CYS A 594 -40.82 20.57 -2.60
N SER A 595 -39.81 20.55 -3.48
CA SER A 595 -38.67 21.48 -3.49
C SER A 595 -37.96 21.70 -2.13
N LEU A 596 -38.13 20.78 -1.16
CA LEU A 596 -37.49 20.87 0.16
C LEU A 596 -35.97 20.75 0.05
N ASP A 597 -35.27 21.49 0.91
CA ASP A 597 -33.82 21.43 1.02
C ASP A 597 -33.37 20.08 1.59
N MET A 598 -32.43 19.41 0.93
CA MET A 598 -32.00 18.07 1.33
C MET A 598 -31.25 18.04 2.67
N GLU A 599 -30.65 19.15 3.10
CA GLU A 599 -30.02 19.28 4.42
C GLU A 599 -31.05 19.41 5.55
N SER A 600 -32.25 19.92 5.24
CA SER A 600 -33.35 20.06 6.21
C SER A 600 -34.03 18.74 6.59
N ILE A 601 -33.78 17.66 5.84
CA ILE A 601 -34.43 16.37 6.03
C ILE A 601 -33.83 15.64 7.23
N THR A 602 -34.57 15.63 8.34
CA THR A 602 -34.18 14.97 9.61
C THR A 602 -34.17 13.43 9.57
N GLY A 603 -34.56 12.83 8.43
CA GLY A 603 -34.68 11.39 8.22
C GLY A 603 -33.68 10.82 7.21
N ASN A 604 -34.15 9.90 6.36
CA ASN A 604 -33.39 9.40 5.22
C ASN A 604 -33.74 10.22 3.96
N PRO A 605 -32.80 11.03 3.41
CA PRO A 605 -33.11 11.91 2.28
C PRO A 605 -33.48 11.16 0.99
N TRP A 606 -32.86 9.99 0.72
CA TRP A 606 -33.24 9.15 -0.41
C TRP A 606 -34.70 8.68 -0.29
N LYS A 607 -35.09 8.23 0.91
CA LYS A 607 -36.46 7.76 1.14
C LYS A 607 -37.47 8.90 0.98
N HIS A 608 -37.15 10.11 1.44
CA HIS A 608 -37.99 11.28 1.21
C HIS A 608 -38.25 11.52 -0.29
N VAL A 609 -37.19 11.52 -1.13
CA VAL A 609 -37.33 11.73 -2.57
C VAL A 609 -38.15 10.60 -3.22
N PHE A 610 -37.89 9.34 -2.85
CA PHE A 610 -38.65 8.18 -3.33
C PHE A 610 -40.13 8.28 -2.99
N ASP A 611 -40.47 8.56 -1.72
CA ASP A 611 -41.85 8.68 -1.26
C ASP A 611 -42.55 9.92 -1.87
N CYS A 612 -41.83 11.02 -2.13
CA CYS A 612 -42.36 12.19 -2.84
C CYS A 612 -42.68 11.90 -4.31
N TYR A 613 -41.79 11.25 -5.05
CA TYR A 613 -42.08 10.83 -6.43
C TYR A 613 -43.27 9.88 -6.47
N ARG A 614 -43.30 8.89 -5.57
CA ARG A 614 -44.42 7.95 -5.47
C ARG A 614 -45.74 8.68 -5.26
N LYS A 615 -45.77 9.65 -4.34
CA LYS A 615 -46.96 10.47 -4.06
C LYS A 615 -47.34 11.30 -5.28
N SER A 616 -46.41 12.03 -5.89
CA SER A 616 -46.67 12.89 -7.04
C SER A 616 -47.18 12.13 -8.26
N HIS A 617 -46.64 10.93 -8.54
CA HIS A 617 -47.15 10.07 -9.61
C HIS A 617 -48.53 9.51 -9.28
N LEU A 618 -48.77 9.09 -8.03
CA LEU A 618 -50.08 8.59 -7.60
C LEU A 618 -51.17 9.68 -7.68
N GLU A 619 -50.84 10.93 -7.35
CA GLU A 619 -51.74 12.09 -7.49
C GLU A 619 -52.00 12.46 -8.96
N ALA A 620 -51.03 12.27 -9.85
CA ALA A 620 -51.14 12.61 -11.27
C ALA A 620 -51.83 11.55 -12.14
N SER A 621 -51.65 10.25 -11.86
CA SER A 621 -52.16 9.15 -12.71
C SER A 621 -52.91 8.04 -11.97
N GLY A 622 -53.08 8.13 -10.65
CA GLY A 622 -53.75 7.11 -9.84
C GLY A 622 -52.94 5.81 -9.64
N PHE A 623 -51.77 5.67 -10.28
CA PHE A 623 -50.89 4.51 -10.14
C PHE A 623 -49.42 4.95 -10.16
N ALA A 624 -48.60 4.37 -9.29
CA ALA A 624 -47.17 4.63 -9.23
C ALA A 624 -46.40 3.37 -8.81
N HIS A 625 -45.61 2.82 -9.73
CA HIS A 625 -44.71 1.69 -9.49
C HIS A 625 -43.28 2.08 -9.85
N PHE A 626 -42.30 1.55 -9.11
CA PHE A 626 -40.88 1.74 -9.43
C PHE A 626 -40.22 0.39 -9.64
N CYS A 627 -39.72 0.14 -10.85
CA CYS A 627 -38.89 -1.03 -11.13
C CYS A 627 -37.47 -0.75 -10.64
N PHE A 628 -37.02 -1.45 -9.58
CA PHE A 628 -35.66 -1.31 -9.05
C PHE A 628 -34.60 -1.94 -9.96
N HIS A 629 -35.00 -2.83 -10.87
CA HIS A 629 -34.12 -3.41 -11.89
C HIS A 629 -33.84 -2.39 -13.00
N CYS A 630 -34.88 -1.84 -13.64
CA CYS A 630 -34.77 -0.74 -14.61
C CYS A 630 -34.40 0.63 -14.01
N SER A 631 -34.53 0.82 -12.70
CA SER A 631 -34.46 2.12 -12.02
C SER A 631 -35.42 3.19 -12.57
N LYS A 632 -36.63 2.77 -12.96
CA LYS A 632 -37.62 3.58 -13.68
C LYS A 632 -38.98 3.60 -12.98
N TRP A 633 -39.65 4.76 -13.01
CA TRP A 633 -41.05 4.92 -12.60
C TRP A 633 -42.03 4.58 -13.73
N PHE A 634 -43.13 3.92 -13.36
CA PHE A 634 -44.27 3.62 -14.21
C PHE A 634 -45.54 4.20 -13.61
N THR A 635 -46.27 4.97 -14.40
CA THR A 635 -47.52 5.65 -14.05
C THR A 635 -48.78 4.90 -14.52
N SER A 636 -48.60 3.85 -15.31
CA SER A 636 -49.64 2.93 -15.82
C SER A 636 -49.39 1.52 -15.28
N LYS A 637 -50.45 0.83 -14.87
CA LYS A 637 -50.37 -0.57 -14.42
C LYS A 637 -49.99 -1.50 -15.57
N GLN A 638 -50.51 -1.27 -16.77
CA GLN A 638 -50.26 -2.13 -17.92
C GLN A 638 -48.79 -2.08 -18.34
N ASP A 639 -48.20 -0.88 -18.39
CA ASP A 639 -46.79 -0.66 -18.73
C ASP A 639 -45.88 -1.33 -17.71
N SER A 640 -46.23 -1.26 -16.43
CA SER A 640 -45.50 -1.92 -15.34
C SER A 640 -45.56 -3.45 -15.43
N ILE A 641 -46.70 -4.02 -15.84
CA ILE A 641 -46.82 -5.47 -16.08
C ILE A 641 -46.00 -5.87 -17.30
N SER A 642 -46.03 -5.06 -18.37
CA SER A 642 -45.26 -5.31 -19.60
C SER A 642 -43.74 -5.26 -19.36
N ASP A 643 -43.26 -4.38 -18.48
CA ASP A 643 -41.86 -4.32 -18.03
C ASP A 643 -41.47 -5.62 -17.28
N CYS A 644 -42.30 -6.06 -16.32
CA CYS A 644 -42.08 -7.33 -15.62
C CYS A 644 -42.11 -8.54 -16.57
N GLN A 645 -43.03 -8.56 -17.55
CA GLN A 645 -43.11 -9.62 -18.55
C GLN A 645 -41.83 -9.68 -19.40
N ALA A 646 -41.35 -8.53 -19.90
CA ALA A 646 -40.13 -8.46 -20.68
C ALA A 646 -38.89 -8.95 -19.92
N HIS A 647 -38.76 -8.66 -18.61
CA HIS A 647 -37.67 -9.20 -17.81
C HIS A 647 -37.74 -10.74 -17.69
N VAL A 648 -38.93 -11.28 -17.46
CA VAL A 648 -39.17 -12.71 -17.29
C VAL A 648 -38.92 -13.49 -18.58
N GLU A 649 -39.38 -12.97 -19.72
CA GLU A 649 -39.21 -13.59 -21.05
C GLU A 649 -37.75 -13.57 -21.52
N ASN A 650 -37.04 -12.45 -21.30
CA ASN A 650 -35.63 -12.33 -21.69
C ASN A 650 -34.66 -13.00 -20.70
N GLY A 651 -35.16 -13.60 -19.60
CA GLY A 651 -34.31 -14.15 -18.53
C GLY A 651 -33.53 -13.08 -17.75
N ASP A 652 -33.87 -11.80 -17.90
CA ASP A 652 -33.26 -10.65 -17.23
C ASP A 652 -33.82 -10.49 -15.81
N VAL A 653 -33.58 -11.51 -14.97
CA VAL A 653 -34.06 -11.56 -13.59
C VAL A 653 -32.89 -11.53 -12.57
N PRO A 654 -33.05 -10.89 -11.40
CA PRO A 654 -31.96 -10.74 -10.42
C PRO A 654 -31.44 -12.06 -9.83
N PHE A 655 -30.29 -12.52 -10.35
CA PHE A 655 -29.64 -13.76 -9.89
C PHE A 655 -29.32 -13.78 -8.38
N ARG A 656 -28.88 -12.65 -7.81
CA ARG A 656 -28.77 -12.46 -6.35
C ARG A 656 -30.01 -11.71 -5.85
N CYS A 657 -30.78 -12.39 -5.00
CA CYS A 657 -32.17 -12.07 -4.69
C CYS A 657 -32.37 -11.13 -3.48
N ASN A 658 -31.32 -10.75 -2.74
CA ASN A 658 -31.46 -9.92 -1.53
C ASN A 658 -31.58 -8.41 -1.83
N PRO A 659 -32.31 -7.62 -1.02
CA PRO A 659 -32.30 -6.17 -1.15
C PRO A 659 -30.95 -5.60 -0.74
N VAL A 660 -30.46 -4.67 -1.55
CA VAL A 660 -29.17 -3.98 -1.37
C VAL A 660 -29.43 -2.53 -1.00
N THR A 661 -28.91 -2.12 0.16
CA THR A 661 -28.85 -0.71 0.56
C THR A 661 -27.41 -0.23 0.42
N PHE A 662 -27.21 0.86 -0.32
CA PHE A 662 -25.91 1.51 -0.50
C PHE A 662 -26.06 2.99 -0.20
N ARG A 663 -25.25 3.55 0.72
CA ARG A 663 -25.31 4.97 1.13
C ARG A 663 -26.74 5.49 1.35
N LYS A 664 -27.44 4.87 2.31
CA LYS A 664 -28.83 5.13 2.71
C LYS A 664 -29.91 4.85 1.64
N ALA A 665 -29.56 4.60 0.38
CA ALA A 665 -30.50 4.32 -0.70
C ALA A 665 -30.74 2.82 -0.89
N THR A 666 -31.98 2.42 -1.21
CA THR A 666 -32.22 1.06 -1.73
C THR A 666 -31.80 1.02 -3.20
N ALA A 667 -30.67 0.37 -3.47
CA ALA A 667 -30.12 0.20 -4.82
C ALA A 667 -30.87 -0.91 -5.57
N CYS A 668 -31.08 -2.06 -4.91
CA CYS A 668 -31.89 -3.16 -5.41
C CYS A 668 -32.98 -3.51 -4.40
N ALA A 669 -34.19 -3.79 -4.88
CA ALA A 669 -35.18 -4.52 -4.12
C ALA A 669 -34.76 -5.99 -3.95
N GLY A 670 -35.37 -6.67 -2.98
CA GLY A 670 -35.31 -8.12 -2.84
C GLY A 670 -36.37 -8.79 -3.70
N TYR A 671 -36.10 -10.02 -4.14
CA TYR A 671 -36.98 -10.85 -4.95
C TYR A 671 -37.06 -12.25 -4.32
N CYS A 672 -38.16 -12.98 -4.51
CA CYS A 672 -38.26 -14.34 -4.00
C CYS A 672 -37.84 -15.33 -5.09
N PRO A 673 -36.79 -16.16 -4.90
CA PRO A 673 -36.36 -17.10 -5.93
C PRO A 673 -37.50 -18.07 -6.32
N VAL A 674 -38.31 -18.50 -5.36
CA VAL A 674 -39.50 -19.35 -5.61
C VAL A 674 -40.53 -18.66 -6.49
N HIS A 675 -40.84 -17.38 -6.29
CA HIS A 675 -41.76 -16.66 -7.18
C HIS A 675 -41.17 -16.43 -8.56
N LEU A 676 -39.86 -16.14 -8.67
CA LEU A 676 -39.18 -16.02 -9.96
C LEU A 676 -39.28 -17.33 -10.77
N GLY A 677 -39.15 -18.49 -10.10
CA GLY A 677 -39.26 -19.83 -10.72
C GLY A 677 -40.69 -20.29 -11.06
N ARG A 678 -41.72 -19.65 -10.50
CA ARG A 678 -43.12 -20.05 -10.69
C ARG A 678 -43.71 -19.55 -12.01
N ILE A 679 -43.60 -20.38 -13.05
CA ILE A 679 -44.21 -20.14 -14.37
C ILE A 679 -45.75 -20.11 -14.36
N ASP A 680 -46.38 -20.57 -13.28
CA ASP A 680 -47.83 -20.56 -13.08
C ASP A 680 -48.38 -19.22 -12.56
N LEU A 681 -47.51 -18.25 -12.26
CA LEU A 681 -47.88 -16.89 -11.82
C LEU A 681 -47.67 -15.87 -12.96
N PRO A 682 -48.47 -14.78 -13.00
CA PRO A 682 -48.21 -13.67 -13.91
C PRO A 682 -46.91 -12.95 -13.55
N ALA A 683 -46.29 -12.28 -14.53
CA ALA A 683 -44.93 -11.75 -14.36
C ALA A 683 -44.79 -10.68 -13.26
N ASP A 684 -45.84 -9.89 -12.97
CA ASP A 684 -45.84 -8.91 -11.88
C ASP A 684 -45.88 -9.57 -10.49
N GLU A 685 -46.54 -10.73 -10.36
CA GLU A 685 -46.45 -11.54 -9.14
C GLU A 685 -45.10 -12.27 -9.01
N ARG A 686 -44.55 -12.78 -10.12
CA ARG A 686 -43.21 -13.41 -10.15
C ARG A 686 -42.12 -12.42 -9.74
N MET A 687 -42.17 -11.21 -10.30
CA MET A 687 -41.24 -10.11 -10.05
C MET A 687 -41.62 -9.25 -8.83
N THR A 688 -42.40 -9.77 -7.87
CA THR A 688 -42.78 -9.02 -6.66
C THR A 688 -41.55 -8.48 -5.93
N GLN A 689 -41.44 -7.15 -5.89
CA GLN A 689 -40.29 -6.42 -5.36
C GLN A 689 -40.44 -6.13 -3.86
N TYR A 690 -39.37 -6.35 -3.10
CA TYR A 690 -39.31 -6.08 -1.66
C TYR A 690 -38.19 -5.07 -1.32
N PRO A 691 -38.46 -3.75 -1.32
CA PRO A 691 -37.45 -2.74 -0.99
C PRO A 691 -36.99 -2.78 0.48
N ASP A 692 -37.80 -3.36 1.38
CA ASP A 692 -37.50 -3.54 2.80
C ASP A 692 -36.97 -4.95 3.08
N ARG A 693 -35.80 -5.04 3.74
CA ARG A 693 -35.13 -6.31 4.04
C ARG A 693 -35.95 -7.19 4.99
N THR A 694 -36.65 -6.62 5.97
CA THR A 694 -37.43 -7.39 6.95
C THR A 694 -38.73 -7.92 6.35
N ALA A 695 -39.36 -7.20 5.42
CA ALA A 695 -40.49 -7.68 4.63
C ALA A 695 -40.06 -8.83 3.69
N TRP A 696 -38.95 -8.66 2.99
CA TRP A 696 -38.36 -9.69 2.15
C TRP A 696 -38.06 -10.97 2.94
N GLN A 697 -37.32 -10.87 4.06
CA GLN A 697 -36.97 -11.99 4.94
C GLN A 697 -38.21 -12.76 5.44
N ARG A 698 -39.28 -12.05 5.84
CA ARG A 698 -40.56 -12.66 6.28
C ARG A 698 -41.38 -13.29 5.14
N HIS A 699 -41.11 -12.94 3.89
CA HIS A 699 -41.72 -13.59 2.74
C HIS A 699 -40.94 -14.86 2.38
N ILE A 700 -39.62 -14.76 2.13
CA ILE A 700 -38.78 -15.91 1.76
C ILE A 700 -38.79 -17.01 2.83
N SER A 701 -38.86 -16.65 4.11
CA SER A 701 -38.91 -17.62 5.22
C SER A 701 -40.11 -18.55 5.15
N ARG A 702 -41.24 -18.08 4.62
CA ARG A 702 -42.46 -18.87 4.44
C ARG A 702 -42.48 -19.56 3.09
N CYS A 703 -42.09 -18.84 2.03
CA CYS A 703 -42.15 -19.33 0.67
C CYS A 703 -41.18 -20.49 0.43
N ILE A 704 -39.93 -20.40 0.92
CA ILE A 704 -38.93 -21.47 0.77
C ILE A 704 -39.31 -22.70 1.61
N LEU A 705 -39.81 -22.51 2.84
CA LEU A 705 -40.31 -23.63 3.64
C LEU A 705 -41.55 -24.32 3.02
N GLN A 706 -42.38 -23.59 2.29
CA GLN A 706 -43.49 -24.18 1.51
C GLN A 706 -43.00 -24.89 0.25
N TYR A 707 -41.94 -24.39 -0.38
CA TYR A 707 -41.28 -25.03 -1.52
C TYR A 707 -40.65 -26.36 -1.11
N ILE A 708 -39.80 -26.37 -0.08
CA ILE A 708 -39.16 -27.60 0.46
C ILE A 708 -40.22 -28.68 0.75
N LYS A 709 -41.33 -28.33 1.41
CA LYS A 709 -42.44 -29.26 1.73
C LYS A 709 -43.17 -29.85 0.51
N LYS A 710 -42.96 -29.35 -0.70
CA LYS A 710 -43.57 -29.84 -1.94
C LYS A 710 -42.63 -30.73 -2.78
N HIS A 711 -41.35 -30.83 -2.42
CA HIS A 711 -40.35 -31.60 -3.14
C HIS A 711 -39.83 -32.76 -2.27
N ASP A 712 -39.15 -33.72 -2.91
CA ASP A 712 -38.48 -34.80 -2.18
C ASP A 712 -37.26 -34.28 -1.41
N ALA A 713 -37.13 -34.69 -0.15
CA ALA A 713 -36.10 -34.20 0.77
C ALA A 713 -34.67 -34.58 0.33
N ASN A 714 -34.52 -35.63 -0.48
CA ASN A 714 -33.22 -36.13 -0.93
C ASN A 714 -32.71 -35.48 -2.23
N SER A 715 -33.57 -34.73 -2.95
CA SER A 715 -33.19 -34.04 -4.19
C SER A 715 -34.04 -32.78 -4.39
N LEU A 716 -33.56 -31.69 -3.79
CA LEU A 716 -34.22 -30.38 -3.85
C LEU A 716 -33.60 -29.52 -4.96
N PRO A 717 -34.28 -29.29 -6.09
CA PRO A 717 -33.80 -28.34 -7.10
C PRO A 717 -33.80 -26.91 -6.54
N CYS A 718 -32.80 -26.12 -6.91
CA CYS A 718 -32.77 -24.70 -6.58
C CYS A 718 -34.03 -24.00 -7.16
N PRO A 719 -34.81 -23.25 -6.36
CA PRO A 719 -36.03 -22.61 -6.84
C PRO A 719 -35.80 -21.45 -7.82
N HIS A 720 -34.55 -20.99 -8.00
CA HIS A 720 -34.23 -19.86 -8.87
C HIS A 720 -34.23 -20.29 -10.35
N PRO A 721 -34.97 -19.63 -11.25
CA PRO A 721 -35.19 -20.10 -12.63
C PRO A 721 -33.92 -20.23 -13.47
N LEU A 722 -32.89 -19.43 -13.15
CA LEU A 722 -31.59 -19.47 -13.82
C LEU A 722 -30.55 -20.36 -13.10
N CYS A 723 -30.94 -21.24 -12.17
CA CYS A 723 -30.00 -22.07 -11.41
C CYS A 723 -30.33 -23.56 -11.53
N PRO A 724 -29.51 -24.39 -12.20
CA PRO A 724 -29.78 -25.81 -12.41
C PRO A 724 -29.34 -26.71 -11.24
N VAL A 725 -28.89 -26.15 -10.12
CA VAL A 725 -28.27 -26.91 -9.02
C VAL A 725 -29.32 -27.75 -8.27
N LEU A 726 -28.98 -29.03 -8.04
CA LEU A 726 -29.72 -29.95 -7.18
C LEU A 726 -29.03 -30.04 -5.82
N CYS A 727 -29.78 -29.86 -4.74
CA CYS A 727 -29.29 -29.89 -3.37
C CYS A 727 -29.73 -31.20 -2.65
N PRO A 728 -28.83 -31.91 -1.95
CA PRO A 728 -29.14 -33.21 -1.33
C PRO A 728 -29.91 -33.13 0.01
N SER A 729 -30.23 -31.93 0.49
CA SER A 729 -31.00 -31.71 1.74
C SER A 729 -31.47 -30.27 1.88
N ASP A 730 -32.45 -30.03 2.77
CA ASP A 730 -32.92 -28.71 3.20
C ASP A 730 -31.78 -27.77 3.57
N LYS A 731 -30.78 -28.26 4.33
CA LYS A 731 -29.63 -27.46 4.78
C LYS A 731 -28.69 -27.11 3.64
N ALA A 732 -28.39 -28.08 2.76
CA ALA A 732 -27.59 -27.82 1.57
C ALA A 732 -28.27 -26.80 0.65
N LEU A 733 -29.61 -26.83 0.52
CA LEU A 733 -30.37 -25.83 -0.21
C LEU A 733 -30.23 -24.44 0.42
N TRP A 734 -30.36 -24.30 1.75
CA TRP A 734 -30.16 -23.02 2.43
C TRP A 734 -28.71 -22.50 2.31
N HIS A 735 -27.70 -23.36 2.37
CA HIS A 735 -26.30 -22.95 2.17
C HIS A 735 -26.06 -22.45 0.74
N HIS A 736 -26.54 -23.18 -0.26
CA HIS A 736 -26.49 -22.79 -1.67
C HIS A 736 -27.22 -21.45 -1.90
N LEU A 737 -28.44 -21.33 -1.36
CA LEU A 737 -29.24 -20.11 -1.44
C LEU A 737 -28.53 -18.90 -0.80
N GLU A 738 -27.87 -19.06 0.35
CA GLU A 738 -27.10 -17.98 0.98
C GLU A 738 -25.88 -17.58 0.15
N ASP A 739 -25.03 -18.52 -0.25
CA ASP A 739 -23.76 -18.18 -0.88
C ASP A 739 -23.91 -17.77 -2.36
N VAL A 740 -24.75 -18.46 -3.13
CA VAL A 740 -24.97 -18.20 -4.57
C VAL A 740 -26.02 -17.10 -4.80
N HIS A 741 -27.16 -17.18 -4.12
CA HIS A 741 -28.29 -16.27 -4.33
C HIS A 741 -28.41 -15.15 -3.29
N SER A 742 -27.58 -15.13 -2.25
CA SER A 742 -27.63 -14.17 -1.12
C SER A 742 -28.90 -14.27 -0.26
N VAL A 743 -29.53 -15.44 -0.25
CA VAL A 743 -30.79 -15.80 0.43
C VAL A 743 -30.48 -16.62 1.70
N ALA A 744 -30.13 -15.94 2.79
CA ALA A 744 -29.77 -16.57 4.06
C ALA A 744 -30.96 -17.24 4.77
N GLU A 745 -30.69 -18.31 5.50
CA GLU A 745 -31.68 -18.97 6.37
C GLU A 745 -32.16 -17.99 7.47
N PRO A 746 -33.48 -17.85 7.68
CA PRO A 746 -34.01 -17.01 8.75
C PRO A 746 -33.54 -17.52 10.12
N ALA A 747 -32.89 -16.67 10.91
CA ALA A 747 -32.59 -16.99 12.29
C ALA A 747 -33.88 -17.39 13.04
N ALA A 748 -33.84 -18.50 13.78
CA ALA A 748 -34.96 -18.96 14.58
C ALA A 748 -35.50 -17.81 15.45
N PHE A 749 -36.83 -17.63 15.47
CA PHE A 749 -37.52 -16.44 16.02
C PHE A 749 -37.45 -16.29 17.55
N GLY A 750 -36.24 -16.20 18.11
CA GLY A 750 -36.01 -15.52 19.38
C GLY A 750 -36.25 -14.02 19.17
N LYS A 751 -37.09 -13.41 20.02
CA LYS A 751 -37.43 -11.97 19.95
C LYS A 751 -36.25 -11.05 20.33
N ARG A 752 -35.16 -11.06 19.55
CA ARG A 752 -34.15 -9.97 19.59
C ARG A 752 -34.73 -8.77 18.82
N LYS A 753 -34.79 -7.60 19.46
CA LYS A 753 -35.01 -6.35 18.71
C LYS A 753 -33.82 -6.20 17.75
N ALA A 754 -34.09 -6.06 16.46
CA ALA A 754 -33.03 -5.86 15.48
C ALA A 754 -32.35 -4.51 15.73
N ASP A 755 -31.11 -4.53 16.22
CA ASP A 755 -30.20 -3.40 16.14
C ASP A 755 -29.52 -3.50 14.76
N PRO A 756 -29.71 -2.55 13.82
CA PRO A 756 -29.39 -2.74 12.40
C PRO A 756 -27.88 -2.69 12.06
N ALA A 757 -27.02 -2.92 13.04
CA ALA A 757 -25.57 -2.79 12.94
C ALA A 757 -24.83 -4.12 12.65
N ASP A 758 -25.44 -5.29 12.91
CA ASP A 758 -24.70 -6.55 13.04
C ASP A 758 -24.50 -7.33 11.72
N ASP A 759 -24.93 -6.76 10.59
CA ASP A 759 -24.90 -7.37 9.24
C ASP A 759 -24.30 -6.43 8.18
N GLN A 760 -23.66 -5.34 8.61
CA GLN A 760 -22.75 -4.56 7.78
C GLN A 760 -21.32 -4.82 8.25
N ASP A 761 -20.61 -5.71 7.53
CA ASP A 761 -19.14 -5.82 7.60
C ASP A 761 -18.47 -4.60 6.93
N VAL A 762 -18.80 -3.42 7.46
CA VAL A 762 -18.12 -2.15 7.27
C VAL A 762 -17.34 -1.90 8.57
N GLU A 763 -16.11 -2.41 8.62
CA GLU A 763 -15.19 -2.13 9.73
C GLU A 763 -14.76 -0.65 9.74
N ASP A 764 -15.59 0.21 10.33
CA ASP A 764 -15.22 1.51 10.89
C ASP A 764 -15.90 1.70 12.26
N PRO A 765 -15.26 2.40 13.22
CA PRO A 765 -15.81 2.57 14.57
C PRO A 765 -17.02 3.51 14.57
N PRO A 766 -18.03 3.30 15.43
CA PRO A 766 -19.19 4.18 15.51
C PRO A 766 -18.79 5.58 15.99
N GLU A 767 -19.18 6.60 15.23
CA GLU A 767 -19.07 7.99 15.65
C GLU A 767 -19.95 8.23 16.89
N ILE A 768 -19.38 8.93 17.88
CA ILE A 768 -20.06 9.23 19.14
C ILE A 768 -21.16 10.27 18.89
N LYS A 769 -22.41 9.81 18.79
CA LYS A 769 -23.57 10.70 18.90
C LYS A 769 -23.59 11.34 20.29
N LYS A 770 -23.26 12.63 20.38
CA LYS A 770 -23.50 13.42 21.61
C LYS A 770 -25.01 13.46 21.86
N PRO A 771 -25.49 13.20 23.09
CA PRO A 771 -26.92 13.31 23.39
C PRO A 771 -27.37 14.77 23.34
N TYR A 772 -28.45 15.03 22.60
CA TYR A 772 -29.13 16.31 22.58
C TYR A 772 -29.85 16.52 23.92
N ILE A 773 -29.46 17.53 24.68
CA ILE A 773 -30.11 17.86 25.97
C ILE A 773 -31.46 18.51 25.67
N SER A 774 -32.53 17.74 25.82
CA SER A 774 -33.89 18.25 25.75
C SER A 774 -34.31 18.83 27.10
N ILE A 775 -34.33 20.16 27.19
CA ILE A 775 -34.81 20.88 28.38
C ILE A 775 -36.33 20.69 28.48
N LYS A 776 -36.78 19.88 29.44
CA LYS A 776 -38.21 19.73 29.75
C LYS A 776 -38.68 20.90 30.62
N VAL A 777 -39.51 21.77 30.04
CA VAL A 777 -40.32 22.72 30.82
C VAL A 777 -41.49 21.95 31.49
N PRO A 778 -41.83 22.18 32.78
CA PRO A 778 -42.89 21.44 33.46
C PRO A 778 -44.30 21.77 32.96
N GLN A 779 -45.20 20.78 32.96
CA GLN A 779 -46.60 20.95 32.55
C GLN A 779 -47.46 21.56 33.66
N GLY A 780 -48.15 22.66 33.35
CA GLY A 780 -49.28 23.20 34.13
C GLY A 780 -50.62 22.90 33.45
N ARG A 781 -51.60 22.34 34.19
CA ARG A 781 -52.94 21.98 33.68
C ARG A 781 -53.84 23.21 33.51
N LYS A 782 -54.65 23.29 32.43
CA LYS A 782 -56.14 23.34 32.47
C LYS A 782 -56.80 23.53 31.08
N ARG A 783 -58.12 23.32 31.06
CA ARG A 783 -59.09 23.12 29.96
C ARG A 783 -59.33 24.35 29.05
N VAL A 784 -59.48 24.13 27.72
CA VAL A 784 -60.68 24.32 26.83
C VAL A 784 -61.66 25.48 27.16
N PRO A 785 -62.30 26.23 26.20
CA PRO A 785 -62.42 26.09 24.71
C PRO A 785 -62.23 27.38 23.83
N LYS A 786 -62.28 27.16 22.49
CA LYS A 786 -62.85 28.01 21.38
C LYS A 786 -62.80 29.56 21.46
N THR A 787 -62.25 30.21 20.42
CA THR A 787 -63.00 30.84 19.28
C THR A 787 -62.06 31.44 18.21
N LEU A 788 -62.57 31.57 16.97
CA LEU A 788 -62.05 32.37 15.83
C LEU A 788 -62.62 33.81 15.90
N PRO A 789 -62.36 34.78 14.99
CA PRO A 789 -61.47 34.84 13.79
C PRO A 789 -60.58 36.13 13.75
N GLU A 790 -60.02 36.45 12.57
CA GLU A 790 -59.79 37.81 11.96
C GLU A 790 -59.12 38.92 12.83
N ASP A 791 -58.06 39.63 12.41
CA ASP A 791 -57.91 40.29 11.10
C ASP A 791 -56.47 40.78 10.83
N ALA A 792 -56.17 41.13 9.57
CA ALA A 792 -54.99 41.90 9.14
C ALA A 792 -55.26 43.43 9.30
N PRO A 793 -54.30 44.40 9.24
CA PRO A 793 -53.12 44.38 8.36
C PRO A 793 -51.80 45.04 8.86
N SER A 794 -50.79 44.93 8.00
CA SER A 794 -49.58 45.78 7.86
C SER A 794 -49.96 47.29 7.68
N PRO A 795 -49.04 48.31 7.66
CA PRO A 795 -47.64 48.25 7.18
C PRO A 795 -46.62 49.26 7.80
N GLY A 796 -45.43 49.35 7.18
CA GLY A 796 -44.51 50.51 7.26
C GLY A 796 -43.49 50.43 8.42
N SER A 797 -42.18 50.17 8.22
CA SER A 797 -41.14 50.79 7.37
C SER A 797 -40.44 52.03 7.98
N ALA A 798 -39.11 51.99 7.88
CA ALA A 798 -38.13 53.09 7.90
C ALA A 798 -37.54 53.60 9.24
N ARG A 799 -36.21 53.41 9.32
CA ARG A 799 -35.14 54.38 9.70
C ARG A 799 -35.16 54.93 11.15
N SER A 800 -34.16 54.60 11.98
CA SER A 800 -32.72 54.98 11.92
C SER A 800 -32.43 56.27 12.68
N LEU A 801 -31.59 56.17 13.71
CA LEU A 801 -30.74 57.26 14.19
C LEU A 801 -29.34 56.73 14.48
N SER A 802 -28.34 57.38 13.89
CA SER A 802 -26.94 57.21 14.22
C SER A 802 -26.53 58.30 15.23
N LEU A 803 -25.64 57.96 16.15
CA LEU A 803 -24.68 58.92 16.72
C LEU A 803 -23.40 58.13 17.02
N GLY A 804 -22.28 58.57 16.43
CA GLY A 804 -20.95 58.10 16.80
C GLY A 804 -20.17 59.22 17.47
N LEU A 805 -19.00 58.89 18.02
CA LEU A 805 -17.79 59.73 18.12
C LEU A 805 -16.67 58.87 18.73
N GLY A 806 -15.47 58.92 18.14
CA GLY A 806 -14.21 58.43 18.75
C GLY A 806 -13.50 59.57 19.49
N PRO A 807 -12.16 59.55 19.67
CA PRO A 807 -11.14 58.60 19.20
C PRO A 807 -10.57 57.76 20.40
N ASP A 808 -9.34 57.24 20.52
CA ASP A 808 -8.10 57.29 19.73
C ASP A 808 -7.19 56.05 19.99
N ILE A 809 -5.95 56.05 19.47
CA ILE A 809 -4.94 54.99 19.54
C ILE A 809 -3.65 55.51 20.22
N PRO A 810 -2.92 54.67 20.99
CA PRO A 810 -1.51 54.45 20.63
C PRO A 810 -1.11 52.96 20.62
N GLN A 811 -0.14 52.62 19.77
CA GLN A 811 0.55 51.32 19.77
C GLN A 811 1.70 51.31 20.79
N ILE A 812 2.08 50.13 21.31
CA ILE A 812 3.48 49.65 21.39
C ILE A 812 3.54 48.18 21.86
N ALA A 813 4.64 47.52 21.48
CA ALA A 813 4.91 46.08 21.52
C ALA A 813 4.91 45.35 22.87
N GLY A 814 4.74 44.01 22.78
CA GLY A 814 5.64 43.05 23.43
C GLY A 814 5.15 42.32 24.68
N ALA A 815 4.81 41.04 24.55
CA ALA A 815 4.81 40.08 25.67
C ALA A 815 5.06 38.64 25.16
N ALA A 816 5.76 37.84 25.97
CA ALA A 816 6.11 36.46 25.65
C ALA A 816 5.71 35.50 26.79
N LEU A 817 5.45 34.24 26.42
CA LEU A 817 5.55 33.00 27.22
C LEU A 817 4.71 32.76 28.50
N SER A 818 4.27 31.49 28.59
CA SER A 818 3.93 30.66 29.78
C SER A 818 2.43 30.42 30.00
N ILE A 819 1.87 29.24 29.68
CA ILE A 819 1.97 27.90 30.31
C ILE A 819 1.11 27.74 31.56
N SER A 820 0.01 26.99 31.41
CA SER A 820 -0.59 26.04 32.38
C SER A 820 -1.58 25.19 31.55
N SER A 821 -1.34 23.91 31.22
CA SER A 821 -1.24 22.71 32.05
C SER A 821 -2.56 22.30 32.75
N SER A 822 -3.39 21.54 32.05
CA SER A 822 -4.40 20.68 32.67
C SER A 822 -4.46 19.36 31.91
N ASP A 823 -3.96 18.30 32.54
CA ASP A 823 -3.86 16.96 31.96
C ASP A 823 -5.23 16.34 31.68
N PHE A 824 -5.33 15.59 30.58
CA PHE A 824 -6.27 14.46 30.50
C PHE A 824 -5.61 13.29 29.79
N SER A 825 -5.42 12.21 30.53
CA SER A 825 -4.73 11.00 30.12
C SER A 825 -5.55 10.18 29.12
N TYR A 826 -4.90 9.66 28.08
CA TYR A 826 -5.51 8.69 27.17
C TYR A 826 -4.69 7.41 27.14
N THR A 827 -5.31 6.31 27.54
CA THR A 827 -4.68 4.98 27.64
C THR A 827 -4.39 4.41 26.26
N GLY A 828 -3.10 4.37 25.89
CA GLY A 828 -2.65 3.96 24.56
C GLY A 828 -2.67 2.44 24.34
N GLY A 829 -3.60 1.96 23.50
CA GLY A 829 -3.64 0.57 23.05
C GLY A 829 -2.43 0.18 22.16
N ASP A 830 -1.97 -1.07 22.33
CA ASP A 830 -0.66 -1.56 21.86
C ASP A 830 -0.51 -1.61 20.32
N GLY A 831 0.53 -0.96 19.79
CA GLY A 831 0.80 -0.79 18.35
C GLY A 831 2.27 -1.05 17.99
N ARG A 832 2.68 -2.32 17.96
CA ARG A 832 4.09 -2.73 17.86
C ARG A 832 4.68 -2.66 16.45
N ASP A 833 5.16 -1.50 16.05
CA ASP A 833 6.06 -1.34 14.90
C ASP A 833 7.53 -1.57 15.26
N ARG A 834 8.14 -2.64 14.73
CA ARG A 834 9.57 -2.93 14.89
C ARG A 834 10.35 -2.67 13.61
N SER A 835 11.05 -1.54 13.58
CA SER A 835 12.06 -1.20 12.57
C SER A 835 13.47 -1.42 13.12
N SER A 836 14.21 -2.37 12.57
CA SER A 836 15.64 -2.56 12.85
C SER A 836 16.49 -1.99 11.71
N CYS A 837 17.50 -1.18 12.05
CA CYS A 837 18.61 -0.84 11.17
C CYS A 837 19.89 -0.78 12.03
N SER A 838 21.03 -1.10 11.43
CA SER A 838 22.36 -0.96 12.06
C SER A 838 23.07 0.26 11.45
N THR A 839 23.77 1.03 12.28
CA THR A 839 24.68 2.10 11.84
C THR A 839 26.10 1.73 12.25
N ALA A 840 27.00 1.62 11.28
CA ALA A 840 28.44 1.64 11.51
C ALA A 840 28.94 3.07 11.28
N SER A 841 29.98 3.46 12.00
CA SER A 841 30.52 4.83 12.02
C SER A 841 31.47 5.08 10.85
N THR A 842 31.62 6.33 10.44
CA THR A 842 32.68 6.78 9.51
C THR A 842 33.12 8.19 9.91
N PRO A 843 34.42 8.56 9.85
CA PRO A 843 34.92 9.83 10.39
C PRO A 843 34.60 11.05 9.52
N LEU A 844 34.79 12.22 10.12
CA LEU A 844 34.52 13.56 9.57
C LEU A 844 35.43 13.93 8.38
N SER A 845 34.89 14.67 7.41
CA SER A 845 35.63 15.56 6.50
C SER A 845 34.68 16.59 5.89
N SER A 846 35.05 17.87 5.92
CA SER A 846 34.30 19.03 5.41
C SER A 846 35.17 20.29 5.53
N PRO A 847 34.85 21.41 4.86
CA PRO A 847 34.39 21.57 3.47
C PRO A 847 35.23 22.67 2.75
N LEU A 848 34.83 23.12 1.54
CA LEU A 848 34.67 24.56 1.18
C LEU A 848 34.42 24.83 -0.32
N ASP A 849 33.53 25.79 -0.55
CA ASP A 849 33.09 26.44 -1.81
C ASP A 849 33.74 27.86 -1.93
N PRO A 850 33.48 28.75 -2.94
CA PRO A 850 32.72 28.64 -4.21
C PRO A 850 33.39 29.35 -5.44
N GLY A 851 32.66 29.47 -6.57
CA GLY A 851 32.46 30.81 -7.21
C GLY A 851 32.90 31.04 -8.68
N ASP A 852 31.91 31.18 -9.57
CA ASP A 852 31.73 32.03 -10.77
C ASP A 852 32.88 32.45 -11.72
N MET A 853 32.66 32.34 -13.05
CA MET A 853 32.53 33.48 -14.02
C MET A 853 32.50 33.03 -15.51
N VAL A 854 31.41 33.40 -16.21
CA VAL A 854 31.29 33.96 -17.59
C VAL A 854 32.06 33.37 -18.80
N GLY A 855 31.33 33.08 -19.89
CA GLY A 855 31.68 33.62 -21.23
C GLY A 855 31.64 32.69 -22.47
N PHE A 856 30.91 33.12 -23.51
CA PHE A 856 30.90 32.65 -24.91
C PHE A 856 30.41 31.20 -25.17
N GLY A 857 29.67 30.89 -26.24
CA GLY A 857 29.20 31.70 -27.38
C GLY A 857 29.28 30.86 -28.66
N GLY A 858 28.15 30.65 -29.36
CA GLY A 858 28.14 29.80 -30.57
C GLY A 858 26.74 29.47 -31.08
N ASP A 859 26.28 30.25 -32.05
CA ASP A 859 25.08 29.95 -32.84
C ASP A 859 25.20 28.65 -33.63
N CYS A 860 24.08 27.95 -33.84
CA CYS A 860 23.78 27.32 -35.13
C CYS A 860 22.27 27.02 -35.32
N ARG A 861 21.59 28.00 -35.93
CA ARG A 861 20.50 27.90 -36.92
C ARG A 861 19.67 26.60 -37.01
N SER A 862 18.37 26.77 -36.73
CA SER A 862 17.26 26.02 -37.36
C SER A 862 17.30 26.16 -38.89
N PRO A 863 16.77 25.18 -39.66
CA PRO A 863 15.36 25.19 -40.07
C PRO A 863 14.72 23.77 -39.97
N TRP A 864 13.42 23.51 -40.03
CA TRP A 864 12.36 24.05 -40.89
C TRP A 864 10.99 24.10 -40.19
N SER A 865 10.16 25.05 -40.65
CA SER A 865 8.77 25.24 -40.24
C SER A 865 7.77 24.79 -41.31
N ALA A 866 6.67 24.13 -40.93
CA ALA A 866 5.42 24.14 -41.69
C ALA A 866 4.18 23.81 -40.83
N ARG A 867 3.13 24.65 -40.97
CA ARG A 867 1.67 24.34 -41.04
C ARG A 867 1.21 23.03 -40.36
N ARG A 868 0.27 22.99 -39.40
CA ARG A 868 -0.87 23.87 -39.05
C ARG A 868 -1.78 24.22 -40.23
N ASP A 869 -2.83 23.42 -40.38
CA ASP A 869 -4.13 23.83 -40.91
C ASP A 869 -5.24 23.35 -39.96
N SER A 870 -6.44 23.92 -40.06
CA SER A 870 -7.50 23.80 -39.03
C SER A 870 -8.89 23.78 -39.65
N ALA A 871 -9.66 22.73 -39.36
CA ALA A 871 -11.11 22.57 -39.54
C ALA A 871 -11.48 21.16 -39.04
N SER A 872 -12.67 20.85 -38.55
CA SER A 872 -13.80 21.68 -38.09
C SER A 872 -14.67 20.82 -37.15
N GLU A 873 -15.54 21.44 -36.37
CA GLU A 873 -16.53 20.73 -35.55
C GLU A 873 -17.61 20.09 -36.44
N GLU A 874 -18.09 18.90 -36.08
CA GLU A 874 -19.50 18.54 -36.24
C GLU A 874 -19.92 17.46 -35.23
N CYS A 875 -21.16 17.55 -34.73
CA CYS A 875 -21.72 16.60 -33.77
C CYS A 875 -22.29 15.37 -34.50
N PHE A 876 -22.39 14.22 -33.82
CA PHE A 876 -23.70 13.71 -33.36
C PHE A 876 -23.55 12.46 -32.45
N SER A 877 -24.70 12.01 -31.93
CA SER A 877 -24.89 11.15 -30.76
C SER A 877 -25.07 9.66 -31.08
N PHE A 878 -25.25 8.89 -29.99
CA PHE A 878 -25.71 7.50 -29.84
C PHE A 878 -24.61 6.45 -29.59
N ILE A 879 -24.68 5.85 -28.40
CA ILE A 879 -24.00 4.60 -28.05
C ILE A 879 -25.09 3.58 -27.72
N ASP A 880 -24.94 2.39 -28.30
CA ASP A 880 -25.87 1.27 -28.27
C ASP A 880 -26.04 0.66 -26.85
N PRO A 881 -27.27 0.38 -26.38
CA PRO A 881 -27.51 -0.32 -25.11
C PRO A 881 -26.91 -1.74 -24.99
N ALA A 882 -26.47 -2.37 -26.09
CA ALA A 882 -26.01 -3.77 -26.10
C ALA A 882 -24.69 -4.04 -25.34
N ILE A 883 -23.90 -3.01 -24.98
CA ILE A 883 -22.58 -3.17 -24.32
C ILE A 883 -22.70 -3.39 -22.79
N LEU A 884 -23.62 -4.25 -22.35
CA LEU A 884 -23.87 -4.49 -20.91
C LEU A 884 -23.74 -5.94 -20.42
N ASN A 885 -23.55 -6.92 -21.31
CA ASN A 885 -23.39 -8.34 -20.95
C ASN A 885 -22.25 -9.02 -21.75
N MET A 886 -21.03 -9.03 -21.21
CA MET A 886 -19.91 -9.86 -21.67
C MET A 886 -19.14 -10.40 -20.46
N PRO A 887 -19.25 -11.71 -20.13
CA PRO A 887 -18.46 -12.34 -19.09
C PRO A 887 -17.14 -12.89 -19.66
N PHE A 888 -16.21 -12.00 -20.02
CA PHE A 888 -14.77 -12.26 -20.16
C PHE A 888 -14.06 -10.90 -20.21
N ASP A 889 -12.90 -10.74 -19.56
CA ASP A 889 -12.17 -9.45 -19.50
C ASP A 889 -10.78 -9.54 -20.18
N PRO A 890 -10.71 -9.64 -21.52
CA PRO A 890 -9.44 -9.61 -22.24
C PRO A 890 -8.67 -8.31 -22.02
N ALA A 891 -9.35 -7.24 -21.58
CA ALA A 891 -8.70 -5.96 -21.29
C ALA A 891 -7.74 -6.03 -20.09
N LEU A 892 -7.84 -7.00 -19.16
CA LEU A 892 -6.81 -7.17 -18.13
C LEU A 892 -5.46 -7.53 -18.77
N SER A 893 -5.44 -8.50 -19.69
CA SER A 893 -4.23 -8.90 -20.42
C SER A 893 -3.68 -7.72 -21.25
N THR A 894 -4.54 -7.01 -21.98
CA THR A 894 -4.14 -5.82 -22.75
C THR A 894 -3.56 -4.70 -21.86
N VAL A 895 -4.19 -4.42 -20.72
CA VAL A 895 -3.75 -3.38 -19.76
C VAL A 895 -2.42 -3.78 -19.10
N VAL A 896 -2.25 -5.04 -18.71
CA VAL A 896 -0.95 -5.55 -18.21
C VAL A 896 0.11 -5.47 -19.30
N SER A 897 -0.18 -5.91 -20.52
CA SER A 897 0.73 -5.82 -21.67
C SER A 897 1.16 -4.39 -22.00
N SER A 898 0.28 -3.40 -21.80
CA SER A 898 0.59 -1.97 -21.98
C SER A 898 1.47 -1.35 -20.87
N LEU A 899 1.63 -2.05 -19.74
CA LEU A 899 2.41 -1.60 -18.59
C LEU A 899 3.70 -2.40 -18.38
N LEU A 900 3.79 -3.59 -18.96
CA LEU A 900 5.03 -4.36 -19.07
C LEU A 900 5.90 -3.79 -20.20
N ASP A 901 7.22 -3.89 -20.00
CA ASP A 901 8.21 -3.62 -21.04
C ASP A 901 7.93 -4.51 -22.27
N PRO A 902 7.94 -3.98 -23.51
CA PRO A 902 7.77 -4.78 -24.73
C PRO A 902 8.68 -6.02 -24.80
N ALA A 903 9.88 -5.99 -24.21
CA ALA A 903 10.80 -7.13 -24.17
C ALA A 903 10.34 -8.28 -23.24
N LEU A 904 9.30 -8.07 -22.41
CA LEU A 904 8.71 -9.06 -21.51
C LEU A 904 7.42 -9.71 -22.10
N ARG A 905 7.01 -9.31 -23.31
CA ARG A 905 5.80 -9.82 -23.98
C ARG A 905 6.10 -11.16 -24.69
N THR A 906 6.11 -12.27 -23.96
CA THR A 906 6.34 -13.60 -24.57
C THR A 906 5.12 -14.10 -25.36
N ASP A 907 5.37 -14.37 -26.63
CA ASP A 907 4.63 -15.16 -27.64
C ASP A 907 3.14 -15.49 -27.42
N THR A 908 2.33 -15.00 -28.36
CA THR A 908 0.98 -15.52 -28.64
C THR A 908 1.11 -16.90 -29.29
N PRO A 909 0.32 -17.92 -28.92
CA PRO A 909 0.30 -19.18 -29.66
C PRO A 909 -0.18 -18.93 -31.10
N ALA A 910 0.53 -19.50 -32.07
CA ALA A 910 0.10 -19.46 -33.46
C ALA A 910 -1.27 -20.15 -33.64
N PRO A 911 -2.13 -19.69 -34.57
CA PRO A 911 -3.44 -20.30 -34.77
C PRO A 911 -3.27 -21.71 -35.36
N GLU A 912 -3.65 -22.73 -34.59
CA GLU A 912 -3.71 -24.11 -35.10
C GLU A 912 -4.77 -24.22 -36.21
N SER A 913 -4.37 -24.76 -37.36
CA SER A 913 -5.28 -24.96 -38.48
C SER A 913 -6.27 -26.09 -38.18
N SER A 914 -7.55 -25.82 -38.38
CA SER A 914 -8.63 -26.78 -38.18
C SER A 914 -8.51 -28.00 -39.10
N GLN A 915 -8.64 -29.21 -38.54
CA GLN A 915 -9.18 -30.36 -39.27
C GLN A 915 -9.81 -31.39 -38.33
N SER A 916 -11.06 -31.74 -38.63
CA SER A 916 -11.83 -32.79 -37.94
C SER A 916 -11.73 -34.12 -38.66
N THR A 917 -11.78 -35.25 -37.95
CA THR A 917 -12.91 -36.22 -38.05
C THR A 917 -12.77 -37.44 -37.11
N ALA A 918 -13.83 -37.69 -36.34
CA ALA A 918 -14.53 -38.97 -36.14
C ALA A 918 -13.88 -40.22 -35.48
N ASN A 919 -14.64 -40.73 -34.48
CA ASN A 919 -14.91 -42.13 -34.10
C ASN A 919 -14.21 -42.80 -32.88
N GLU A 920 -15.09 -43.43 -32.10
CA GLU A 920 -14.97 -44.29 -30.89
C GLU A 920 -14.46 -45.74 -31.19
N PRO A 921 -14.45 -46.72 -30.24
CA PRO A 921 -14.02 -46.71 -28.82
C PRO A 921 -13.24 -47.98 -28.34
N SER A 922 -12.33 -47.85 -27.35
CA SER A 922 -11.93 -48.86 -26.32
C SER A 922 -11.42 -50.27 -26.79
N PRO A 923 -11.04 -51.23 -25.90
CA PRO A 923 -10.68 -51.22 -24.47
C PRO A 923 -9.30 -51.90 -24.17
N GLU A 924 -9.08 -52.34 -22.91
CA GLU A 924 -7.98 -53.22 -22.40
C GLU A 924 -6.57 -52.58 -22.24
N GLY A 925 -5.71 -52.95 -21.28
CA GLY A 925 -5.83 -53.86 -20.11
C GLY A 925 -4.45 -54.30 -19.58
N CYS A 926 -4.30 -54.47 -18.24
CA CYS A 926 -3.08 -54.96 -17.51
C CYS A 926 -1.80 -54.09 -17.64
N GLU A 927 -0.86 -53.91 -16.70
CA GLU A 927 -0.43 -54.43 -15.38
C GLU A 927 1.10 -54.70 -15.44
N ARG A 928 1.85 -53.98 -14.58
CA ARG A 928 3.00 -54.44 -13.76
C ARG A 928 4.05 -55.44 -14.34
N GLN A 929 5.35 -55.07 -14.34
CA GLN A 929 6.40 -55.51 -13.37
C GLN A 929 7.87 -55.42 -13.88
N HIS A 930 8.70 -54.79 -13.05
CA HIS A 930 10.10 -55.08 -12.65
C HIS A 930 11.06 -56.01 -13.47
N SER A 931 12.27 -55.46 -13.69
CA SER A 931 13.61 -55.97 -13.31
C SER A 931 14.55 -56.77 -14.26
N ALA A 932 15.85 -56.41 -14.12
CA ALA A 932 17.09 -57.20 -14.27
C ALA A 932 17.99 -57.09 -15.54
N THR A 933 19.28 -56.76 -15.27
CA THR A 933 20.55 -56.84 -16.05
C THR A 933 21.08 -58.31 -16.11
N PRO A 934 22.33 -58.69 -16.57
CA PRO A 934 23.59 -57.99 -16.97
C PRO A 934 24.13 -58.52 -18.35
N PRO A 935 25.44 -58.69 -18.74
CA PRO A 935 26.79 -58.33 -18.19
C PRO A 935 27.75 -57.67 -19.25
N ALA A 936 29.10 -57.67 -19.15
CA ALA A 936 30.06 -57.13 -18.16
C ALA A 936 31.52 -57.20 -18.76
N SER A 937 32.54 -56.69 -18.04
CA SER A 937 34.02 -56.74 -18.28
C SER A 937 34.67 -55.47 -18.92
N ALA A 938 35.85 -54.99 -18.51
CA ALA A 938 36.80 -55.39 -17.45
C ALA A 938 37.58 -54.18 -16.86
N GLU A 939 38.08 -54.31 -15.62
CA GLU A 939 39.11 -53.43 -15.01
C GLU A 939 40.50 -54.13 -15.01
N PRO A 940 41.58 -53.43 -14.60
CA PRO A 940 42.10 -53.72 -13.26
C PRO A 940 42.57 -52.51 -12.42
N GLU A 941 42.66 -52.74 -11.11
CA GLU A 941 43.02 -51.80 -10.04
C GLU A 941 44.51 -51.37 -10.05
N THR A 942 44.83 -50.22 -9.44
CA THR A 942 45.98 -50.09 -8.51
C THR A 942 45.93 -48.81 -7.65
N ASP A 943 46.22 -49.00 -6.36
CA ASP A 943 46.52 -48.08 -5.24
C ASP A 943 46.30 -46.55 -5.31
N GLN A 944 45.70 -46.03 -4.23
CA GLN A 944 45.72 -44.61 -3.89
C GLN A 944 47.12 -44.13 -3.49
N PRO A 945 47.40 -42.84 -3.73
CA PRO A 945 47.58 -41.97 -2.57
C PRO A 945 46.70 -40.72 -2.62
N SER A 946 46.40 -40.18 -1.44
CA SER A 946 45.81 -38.85 -1.30
C SER A 946 46.86 -37.76 -1.55
N PRO A 947 46.51 -36.66 -2.23
CA PRO A 947 47.24 -35.42 -2.10
C PRO A 947 46.33 -34.26 -1.67
N THR A 948 46.61 -33.75 -0.47
CA THR A 948 46.32 -32.35 -0.13
C THR A 948 47.21 -31.44 -0.98
N GLY A 949 46.75 -31.09 -2.18
CA GLY A 949 47.42 -30.16 -3.08
C GLY A 949 46.59 -28.88 -3.27
N LYS A 950 47.11 -27.73 -2.82
CA LYS A 950 46.63 -26.44 -3.33
C LYS A 950 47.13 -26.31 -4.76
N ASN A 951 46.30 -25.89 -5.71
CA ASN A 951 46.78 -25.50 -7.04
C ASN A 951 47.71 -24.29 -6.89
N GLN A 952 49.01 -24.58 -6.85
CA GLN A 952 50.07 -23.61 -6.68
C GLN A 952 50.61 -23.32 -8.08
N TYR A 953 50.14 -22.23 -8.69
CA TYR A 953 50.62 -21.80 -10.00
C TYR A 953 52.07 -21.33 -9.84
N GLU A 954 53.00 -21.98 -10.55
CA GLU A 954 54.40 -21.57 -10.56
C GLU A 954 54.55 -20.25 -11.33
N VAL A 955 55.25 -19.30 -10.70
CA VAL A 955 55.52 -17.97 -11.27
C VAL A 955 56.88 -18.01 -11.95
N GLU A 956 56.94 -17.66 -13.23
CA GLU A 956 58.22 -17.60 -13.96
C GLU A 956 59.03 -16.39 -13.49
N SER A 957 58.40 -15.21 -13.40
CA SER A 957 59.02 -14.01 -12.83
C SER A 957 58.00 -12.93 -12.48
N LEU A 958 58.40 -12.00 -11.59
CA LEU A 958 57.67 -10.78 -11.32
C LEU A 958 58.29 -9.62 -12.13
N LEU A 959 57.47 -8.99 -12.96
CA LEU A 959 57.87 -7.96 -13.91
C LEU A 959 57.75 -6.54 -13.32
N ASP A 960 56.68 -6.25 -12.57
CA ASP A 960 56.41 -4.91 -12.03
C ASP A 960 55.51 -4.95 -10.76
N LYS A 961 55.28 -3.82 -10.08
CA LYS A 961 54.39 -3.69 -8.92
C LYS A 961 53.61 -2.37 -8.89
N TRP A 962 52.34 -2.42 -8.48
CA TRP A 962 51.47 -1.26 -8.32
C TRP A 962 50.48 -1.44 -7.16
N ARG A 963 50.49 -0.51 -6.18
CA ARG A 963 49.52 -0.44 -5.05
C ARG A 963 49.15 -1.80 -4.39
N GLY A 964 50.13 -2.69 -4.18
CA GLY A 964 49.93 -4.00 -3.53
C GLY A 964 49.62 -5.16 -4.49
N TRP A 965 49.56 -4.88 -5.78
CA TRP A 965 49.53 -5.83 -6.89
C TRP A 965 50.90 -5.95 -7.55
N PHE A 966 51.13 -7.06 -8.24
CA PHE A 966 52.34 -7.39 -8.97
C PHE A 966 51.98 -7.82 -10.39
N PHE A 967 52.75 -7.38 -11.38
CA PHE A 967 52.63 -7.89 -12.73
C PHE A 967 53.47 -9.16 -12.84
N VAL A 968 52.82 -10.27 -13.10
CA VAL A 968 53.36 -11.63 -13.07
C VAL A 968 53.52 -12.12 -14.49
N LYS A 969 54.68 -12.71 -14.82
CA LYS A 969 54.84 -13.57 -15.99
C LYS A 969 54.70 -15.03 -15.54
N TRP A 970 53.84 -15.77 -16.24
CA TRP A 970 53.60 -17.19 -16.01
C TRP A 970 54.42 -18.03 -16.99
N PHE A 971 54.71 -19.28 -16.64
CA PHE A 971 55.48 -20.20 -17.50
C PHE A 971 54.80 -20.53 -18.85
N ASP A 972 53.50 -20.28 -19.00
CA ASP A 972 52.78 -20.36 -20.28
C ASP A 972 53.02 -19.14 -21.20
N GLY A 973 53.82 -18.17 -20.75
CA GLY A 973 54.13 -16.93 -21.47
C GLY A 973 53.11 -15.81 -21.28
N SER A 974 51.97 -16.07 -20.63
CA SER A 974 50.97 -15.05 -20.33
C SER A 974 51.43 -14.10 -19.22
N CYS A 975 50.82 -12.92 -19.13
CA CYS A 975 51.12 -11.93 -18.09
C CYS A 975 49.84 -11.35 -17.49
N THR A 976 49.70 -11.37 -16.16
CA THR A 976 48.53 -10.85 -15.44
C THR A 976 48.92 -10.04 -14.19
N TRP A 977 47.97 -9.30 -13.63
CA TRP A 977 48.17 -8.53 -12.40
C TRP A 977 47.59 -9.25 -11.18
N GLU A 978 48.44 -9.79 -10.31
CA GLU A 978 48.05 -10.55 -9.11
C GLU A 978 48.23 -9.76 -7.80
N PRO A 979 47.34 -9.92 -6.80
CA PRO A 979 47.51 -9.32 -5.48
C PRO A 979 48.57 -10.08 -4.68
N LYS A 980 49.36 -9.39 -3.83
CA LYS A 980 50.46 -9.99 -3.04
C LYS A 980 50.15 -11.36 -2.41
N LYS A 981 48.94 -11.54 -1.89
CA LYS A 981 48.47 -12.77 -1.23
C LYS A 981 48.47 -14.03 -2.11
N ASN A 982 48.51 -13.88 -3.43
CA ASN A 982 48.52 -14.99 -4.40
C ASN A 982 49.95 -15.42 -4.77
N ILE A 983 50.96 -14.61 -4.46
CA ILE A 983 52.37 -14.90 -4.75
C ILE A 983 53.02 -15.42 -3.47
N LEU A 984 53.37 -16.71 -3.47
CA LEU A 984 53.88 -17.42 -2.29
C LEU A 984 55.41 -17.36 -2.16
N ASP A 985 56.11 -17.03 -3.25
CA ASP A 985 57.55 -16.80 -3.27
C ASP A 985 57.87 -15.37 -2.77
N ASN A 986 58.48 -15.30 -1.58
CA ASN A 986 58.89 -14.04 -0.97
C ASN A 986 60.25 -13.53 -1.46
N ASP A 987 61.06 -14.39 -2.07
CA ASP A 987 62.39 -14.03 -2.58
C ASP A 987 62.24 -13.30 -3.93
N LEU A 988 61.37 -13.78 -4.83
CA LEU A 988 60.96 -13.04 -6.03
C LEU A 988 60.39 -11.65 -5.70
N ILE A 989 59.57 -11.54 -4.64
CA ILE A 989 59.03 -10.26 -4.18
C ILE A 989 60.14 -9.33 -3.69
N ARG A 990 61.13 -9.86 -2.94
CA ARG A 990 62.28 -9.08 -2.43
C ARG A 990 63.17 -8.59 -3.57
N ASP A 991 63.45 -9.44 -4.55
CA ASP A 991 64.31 -9.14 -5.70
C ASP A 991 63.69 -8.15 -6.69
N LEU A 992 62.36 -8.17 -6.85
CA LEU A 992 61.67 -7.09 -7.56
C LEU A 992 61.67 -5.80 -6.72
N GLN A 993 61.51 -5.88 -5.40
CA GLN A 993 61.49 -4.69 -4.54
C GLN A 993 62.82 -3.92 -4.52
N THR A 994 63.96 -4.59 -4.63
CA THR A 994 65.29 -3.96 -4.72
C THR A 994 65.62 -3.40 -6.10
N ARG A 995 65.07 -3.96 -7.18
CA ARG A 995 65.32 -3.50 -8.57
C ARG A 995 64.30 -2.50 -9.12
N HIS A 996 63.09 -2.46 -8.57
CA HIS A 996 61.99 -1.60 -9.05
C HIS A 996 62.27 -0.10 -8.81
N LYS A 997 62.33 0.68 -9.90
CA LYS A 997 62.64 2.13 -9.90
C LYS A 997 61.53 2.98 -10.53
N GLY A 998 60.29 2.49 -10.51
CA GLY A 998 59.15 3.06 -11.24
C GLY A 998 58.44 2.00 -12.08
N LEU A 999 57.25 2.34 -12.58
CA LEU A 999 56.49 1.51 -13.52
C LEU A 999 57.20 1.48 -14.88
N GLY A 1000 57.66 0.30 -15.29
CA GLY A 1000 58.34 0.08 -16.58
C GLY A 1000 57.63 -0.92 -17.49
N CYS A 1001 56.81 -1.82 -16.94
CA CYS A 1001 56.21 -2.95 -17.67
C CYS A 1001 54.72 -3.16 -17.34
N GLY A 1002 53.96 -3.70 -18.29
CA GLY A 1002 52.56 -4.11 -18.08
C GLY A 1002 51.53 -2.98 -18.05
N VAL A 1003 51.93 -1.77 -18.46
CA VAL A 1003 51.15 -0.54 -18.33
C VAL A 1003 51.27 0.32 -19.58
N GLU A 1004 50.17 0.94 -20.00
CA GLU A 1004 50.06 1.77 -21.19
C GLU A 1004 49.40 3.13 -20.87
N ILE A 1005 49.93 4.22 -21.44
CA ILE A 1005 49.37 5.56 -21.25
C ILE A 1005 48.37 5.84 -22.36
N VAL A 1006 47.07 5.85 -22.02
CA VAL A 1006 45.97 6.06 -22.96
C VAL A 1006 45.74 7.55 -23.21
N ARG A 1007 45.90 8.40 -22.20
CA ARG A 1007 45.75 9.87 -22.29
C ARG A 1007 46.62 10.58 -21.26
N THR A 1008 46.94 11.85 -21.52
CA THR A 1008 47.60 12.75 -20.56
C THR A 1008 46.72 13.99 -20.36
N ARG A 1009 46.62 14.51 -19.13
CA ARG A 1009 45.92 15.76 -18.82
C ARG A 1009 46.73 16.62 -17.85
N TRP A 1010 46.53 17.93 -17.96
CA TRP A 1010 47.17 18.93 -17.10
C TRP A 1010 46.17 19.37 -16.02
N GLN A 1011 46.57 19.25 -14.75
CA GLN A 1011 45.77 19.67 -13.61
C GLN A 1011 46.53 20.76 -12.83
N GLY A 1012 46.56 21.97 -13.39
CA GLY A 1012 47.43 23.05 -12.93
C GLY A 1012 48.90 22.74 -13.23
N PRO A 1013 49.84 22.91 -12.28
CA PRO A 1013 51.26 22.63 -12.49
C PRO A 1013 51.62 21.13 -12.47
N LYS A 1014 50.62 20.23 -12.41
CA LYS A 1014 50.82 18.78 -12.32
C LYS A 1014 50.29 18.07 -13.57
N VAL A 1015 51.04 17.06 -14.01
CA VAL A 1015 50.61 16.16 -15.08
C VAL A 1015 49.98 14.91 -14.47
N GLU A 1016 48.81 14.54 -14.97
CA GLU A 1016 48.18 13.25 -14.69
C GLU A 1016 48.10 12.42 -15.97
N TYR A 1017 48.40 11.13 -15.85
CA TYR A 1017 48.34 10.17 -16.95
C TYR A 1017 47.14 9.25 -16.71
N ARG A 1018 46.39 8.91 -17.76
CA ARG A 1018 45.38 7.85 -17.73
C ARG A 1018 46.05 6.56 -18.14
N VAL A 1019 45.96 5.58 -17.25
CA VAL A 1019 46.82 4.41 -17.22
C VAL A 1019 45.97 3.16 -17.41
N HIS A 1020 46.23 2.44 -18.51
CA HIS A 1020 45.66 1.13 -18.77
C HIS A 1020 46.63 0.03 -18.31
N PHE A 1021 46.11 -0.99 -17.64
CA PHE A 1021 46.89 -2.13 -17.17
C PHE A 1021 46.68 -3.30 -18.13
N ARG A 1022 47.75 -3.77 -18.79
CA ARG A 1022 47.66 -4.86 -19.77
C ARG A 1022 47.04 -6.10 -19.14
N GLY A 1023 46.06 -6.69 -19.85
CA GLY A 1023 45.29 -7.83 -19.39
C GLY A 1023 44.07 -7.48 -18.52
N ARG A 1024 43.69 -6.20 -18.43
CA ARG A 1024 42.45 -5.74 -17.76
C ARG A 1024 41.48 -5.08 -18.74
N LEU A 1025 40.23 -4.88 -18.31
CA LEU A 1025 39.21 -4.18 -19.12
C LEU A 1025 39.46 -2.66 -19.10
N ASN A 1026 39.19 -1.98 -20.22
CA ASN A 1026 39.36 -0.52 -20.40
C ASN A 1026 38.52 0.34 -19.44
N GLU A 1027 37.55 -0.26 -18.75
CA GLU A 1027 36.76 0.37 -17.69
C GLU A 1027 37.55 0.56 -16.38
N GLU A 1028 38.65 -0.19 -16.19
CA GLU A 1028 39.54 -0.08 -15.03
C GLU A 1028 40.66 0.98 -15.18
N ASP A 1029 40.69 1.73 -16.29
CA ASP A 1029 41.69 2.77 -16.58
C ASP A 1029 41.66 3.94 -15.55
N GLU A 1030 42.64 3.98 -14.64
CA GLU A 1030 42.76 5.00 -13.58
C GLU A 1030 43.56 6.24 -14.05
N TRP A 1031 43.26 7.42 -13.50
CA TRP A 1031 44.12 8.60 -13.63
C TRP A 1031 45.14 8.63 -12.47
N VAL A 1032 46.43 8.73 -12.81
CA VAL A 1032 47.54 8.70 -11.87
C VAL A 1032 48.35 10.01 -11.96
N PRO A 1033 48.54 10.75 -10.86
CA PRO A 1033 49.34 11.97 -10.84
C PRO A 1033 50.85 11.67 -10.74
N ASP A 1034 51.68 12.48 -11.40
CA ASP A 1034 53.15 12.52 -11.31
C ASP A 1034 53.83 11.13 -11.30
N LEU A 1035 53.95 10.53 -12.49
CA LEU A 1035 54.81 9.36 -12.72
C LEU A 1035 56.29 9.76 -12.71
N GLU A 1036 56.86 9.93 -11.51
CA GLU A 1036 58.31 10.02 -11.34
C GLU A 1036 58.99 8.79 -11.99
N ALA A 1037 59.89 9.05 -12.95
CA ALA A 1037 60.73 8.10 -13.66
C ALA A 1037 60.10 7.22 -14.78
N LEU A 1038 59.35 7.82 -15.71
CA LEU A 1038 59.06 7.21 -17.04
C LEU A 1038 60.06 7.64 -18.14
N GLU A 1039 61.24 8.12 -17.76
CA GLU A 1039 62.25 8.73 -18.65
C GLU A 1039 63.42 7.79 -19.05
N ARG A 1040 63.29 6.46 -18.87
CA ARG A 1040 64.38 5.50 -19.17
C ARG A 1040 64.04 4.30 -20.07
N CYS A 1041 62.83 4.21 -20.60
CA CYS A 1041 62.46 3.17 -21.60
C CYS A 1041 62.11 3.73 -22.99
N ALA A 1042 62.09 5.06 -23.19
CA ALA A 1042 61.76 5.67 -24.48
C ALA A 1042 62.95 5.79 -25.46
N TYR A 1043 64.13 5.25 -25.12
CA TYR A 1043 65.35 5.36 -25.92
C TYR A 1043 66.07 4.01 -26.11
N SER A 1044 65.43 3.09 -26.85
CA SER A 1044 66.16 2.02 -27.57
C SER A 1044 65.36 1.49 -28.76
N GLY A 1045 65.73 1.92 -29.97
CA GLY A 1045 65.49 1.16 -31.20
C GLY A 1045 64.11 1.28 -31.84
N ALA A 1046 63.80 2.43 -32.43
CA ALA A 1046 63.04 2.43 -33.68
C ALA A 1046 64.03 2.24 -34.84
N GLN A 1047 64.00 1.09 -35.52
CA GLN A 1047 64.59 0.88 -36.84
C GLN A 1047 64.00 -0.39 -37.49
N ALA A 1048 63.51 -0.23 -38.73
CA ALA A 1048 62.77 -1.19 -39.56
C ALA A 1048 61.35 -1.54 -39.07
#